data_AF-A0AAP0D9V5-F1
#
_entry.id   AF-A0AAP0D9V5-F1
#
_cell.length_a   1.000
_cell.length_b   1.000
_cell.length_c   1.000
_cell.angle_alpha   90.00
_cell.angle_beta   90.00
_cell.angle_gamma   90.00
#
_symmetry.space_group_name_H-M   'P 1'
#
loop_
_entity.id
_entity.type
_entity.pdbx_description
1 polymer ?
#
loop_
_entity_poly.entity_id
_entity_poly.type
_entity_poly.pdbx_seq_one_letter_code
_entity_poly.pdbx_strand_id
1 'polypeptide(L)'
;MSTGEKQTATATEYAAAVEEVALVVSETDDTSLPVMTFRAWTLGMGSCVLLVFLNTFFIYRTQPLAISAILMQITVLPIGKFMAATLPTKEYKLLGRSFSLNPGPFNMKEHRLGYDIISQFIFGYVLPRKPIANLLFKIYGRISTVHALSFLSDLKLGHYMKIPPRCMFVAQFLGNLVDGTVNLAVSWWMLKNIDNLCDIDGLHPESPWTCPKFKVKFDGSVIWGLIGPQRLFGPGVTTHLVTIFSTQPNMLQESLLIPLFFLFIFFLIKKHRQKNLLPPGPPKLPLIGNMNHLLHPAPHRALNNLAVKYGPIMHLKLGSISTIVVSSAEAARQIMKTHDSIFCNRPKLVAPKILGYNYSDIAFAPYGPYWRQLKKICVLELSTTKSMDASRFIREEEVRRVVESISKSCEPINLVERLFALNHNVISRITFGDSDRFDDELRFRLAIREGTALAAGFQIGDFFPSLGFVAKFTGMNRRMEECRVELSEIMDKKIQHHIDRGKLETTERECLVDVLLRLQEAGGELEEPLTTDNIKSILMDVFTGASENSSNIVEWAMAEMLKTPNMMKKAQTEIREVIRKKVNPTIEETDLPELNYMKMVIKETLRFHPPVPLLLPRESMERCMINGYEIPSQTRVLVNYWAIARDPVSWKDPNIFNPERFQDETKDYRGHDFEYIPFGAGRRACPGISLGMTNTELSLASLLYHFDWKLAGDEKPQDLDMNETFGMTCYKTCSLRLVPSLRFPISNY
;
A
#
# COMPACT_ATOMS: atom_id res chain seq x y z
N MET A 1 6.11 -67.95 7.91
CA MET A 1 6.53 -67.31 9.17
C MET A 1 6.64 -65.80 8.94
N SER A 2 5.56 -65.11 9.29
CA SER A 2 5.39 -63.69 9.69
C SER A 2 6.54 -63.21 10.61
N THR A 3 7.02 -61.96 10.72
CA THR A 3 6.58 -60.60 10.35
C THR A 3 7.67 -59.59 10.76
N GLY A 4 7.68 -58.40 10.12
CA GLY A 4 8.31 -57.14 10.61
C GLY A 4 9.06 -56.40 9.50
N GLU A 5 8.45 -55.57 8.63
CA GLU A 5 7.98 -54.17 8.89
C GLU A 5 8.97 -53.36 9.74
N LYS A 6 9.44 -52.15 9.41
CA LYS A 6 9.00 -51.10 8.47
C LYS A 6 10.17 -50.14 8.19
N GLN A 7 10.11 -49.51 7.01
CA GLN A 7 11.04 -48.51 6.48
C GLN A 7 11.31 -47.33 7.42
N THR A 8 12.58 -46.94 7.56
CA THR A 8 12.98 -45.56 7.90
C THR A 8 13.65 -44.94 6.67
N ALA A 9 13.13 -43.78 6.29
CA ALA A 9 13.48 -43.05 5.09
C ALA A 9 14.96 -42.62 5.06
N THR A 10 15.54 -42.71 3.87
CA THR A 10 16.85 -42.18 3.50
C THR A 10 16.97 -40.69 3.77
N ALA A 11 18.07 -40.30 4.44
CA ALA A 11 18.51 -38.93 4.61
C ALA A 11 18.91 -38.32 3.26
N THR A 12 18.01 -37.53 2.66
CA THR A 12 18.29 -36.82 1.40
C THR A 12 17.91 -35.34 1.43
N GLU A 13 17.75 -34.73 2.60
CA GLU A 13 17.42 -33.31 2.71
C GLU A 13 18.37 -32.62 3.67
N TYR A 14 19.29 -31.82 3.12
CA TYR A 14 20.12 -30.74 3.72
C TYR A 14 21.55 -30.66 3.15
N ALA A 15 21.78 -31.15 1.92
CA ALA A 15 22.97 -30.75 1.17
C ALA A 15 22.88 -29.25 0.79
N ALA A 16 23.95 -28.48 1.00
CA ALA A 16 24.03 -27.11 0.49
C ALA A 16 23.77 -27.10 -1.04
N ALA A 17 22.76 -26.35 -1.49
CA ALA A 17 22.24 -26.39 -2.86
C ALA A 17 23.19 -25.85 -3.96
N VAL A 18 24.44 -25.54 -3.61
CA VAL A 18 25.50 -25.11 -4.52
C VAL A 18 26.65 -26.10 -4.35
N GLU A 19 26.80 -26.98 -5.35
CA GLU A 19 27.71 -28.14 -5.33
C GLU A 19 29.17 -27.74 -5.05
N GLU A 20 29.59 -26.57 -5.52
CA GLU A 20 30.94 -26.04 -5.31
C GLU A 20 31.22 -25.60 -3.86
N VAL A 21 30.17 -25.30 -3.07
CA VAL A 21 30.30 -24.89 -1.66
C VAL A 21 30.36 -26.11 -0.73
N ALA A 22 29.60 -27.17 -1.05
CA ALA A 22 29.56 -28.42 -0.29
C ALA A 22 30.88 -29.20 -0.34
N LEU A 23 31.70 -29.00 -1.38
CA LEU A 23 32.95 -29.73 -1.60
C LEU A 23 34.14 -29.19 -0.80
N VAL A 24 34.05 -27.99 -0.20
CA VAL A 24 35.21 -27.30 0.40
C VAL A 24 35.02 -26.98 1.88
N VAL A 25 33.77 -26.94 2.38
CA VAL A 25 33.45 -26.67 3.78
C VAL A 25 32.54 -27.78 4.29
N SER A 26 33.00 -28.52 5.30
CA SER A 26 32.22 -29.56 5.98
C SER A 26 30.90 -28.99 6.53
N GLU A 27 29.80 -29.72 6.36
CA GLU A 27 28.49 -29.34 6.90
C GLU A 27 28.40 -29.47 8.42
N THR A 28 29.31 -30.23 9.04
CA THR A 28 29.45 -30.35 10.50
C THR A 28 30.64 -29.53 11.02
N ASP A 29 30.39 -28.74 12.06
CA ASP A 29 31.39 -27.92 12.75
C ASP A 29 32.11 -28.73 13.84
N ASP A 30 33.43 -28.89 13.72
CA ASP A 30 34.26 -29.57 14.71
C ASP A 30 34.77 -28.56 15.74
N THR A 31 33.99 -28.41 16.82
CA THR A 31 34.25 -27.45 17.90
C THR A 31 35.51 -27.75 18.72
N SER A 32 36.18 -28.89 18.48
CA SER A 32 37.42 -29.27 19.15
C SER A 32 38.69 -28.70 18.47
N LEU A 33 38.57 -28.19 17.24
CA LEU A 33 39.70 -27.64 16.49
C LEU A 33 40.05 -26.21 16.97
N PRO A 34 41.32 -25.93 17.31
CA PRO A 34 41.70 -24.61 17.80
C PRO A 34 41.77 -23.58 16.66
N VAL A 35 40.99 -22.51 16.78
CA VAL A 35 40.83 -21.50 15.71
C VAL A 35 41.78 -20.31 15.86
N MET A 36 42.22 -20.00 17.09
CA MET A 36 43.10 -18.86 17.41
C MET A 36 44.51 -19.33 17.77
N THR A 37 45.10 -20.14 16.90
CA THR A 37 46.43 -20.70 17.16
C THR A 37 47.53 -19.64 17.00
N PHE A 38 48.66 -19.86 17.66
CA PHE A 38 49.85 -19.01 17.50
C PHE A 38 50.20 -18.84 16.00
N ARG A 39 50.18 -19.93 15.22
CA ARG A 39 50.45 -19.92 13.77
C ARG A 39 49.46 -19.07 12.97
N ALA A 40 48.17 -19.12 13.31
CA ALA A 40 47.16 -18.28 12.66
C ALA A 40 47.43 -16.78 12.91
N TRP A 41 47.82 -16.42 14.14
CA TRP A 41 48.21 -15.05 14.47
C TRP A 41 49.51 -14.62 13.81
N THR A 42 50.55 -15.45 13.81
CA THR A 42 51.86 -15.06 13.24
C THR A 42 51.77 -14.90 11.73
N LEU A 43 51.12 -15.84 11.03
CA LEU A 43 50.97 -15.79 9.58
C LEU A 43 50.00 -14.70 9.14
N GLY A 44 48.87 -14.55 9.86
CA GLY A 44 47.88 -13.52 9.57
C GLY A 44 48.43 -12.10 9.78
N MET A 45 48.99 -11.83 10.97
CA MET A 45 49.51 -10.49 11.31
C MET A 45 50.78 -10.16 10.53
N GLY A 46 51.69 -11.13 10.36
CA GLY A 46 52.90 -10.94 9.56
C GLY A 46 52.59 -10.61 8.10
N SER A 47 51.59 -11.30 7.51
CA SER A 47 51.15 -11.02 6.14
C SER A 47 50.41 -9.68 6.03
N CYS A 48 49.59 -9.31 7.03
CA CYS A 48 48.93 -8.01 7.08
C CYS A 48 49.95 -6.87 7.10
N VAL A 49 50.92 -6.90 8.01
CA VAL A 49 51.96 -5.86 8.12
C VAL A 49 52.74 -5.72 6.81
N LEU A 50 53.18 -6.85 6.22
CA LEU A 50 53.97 -6.84 5.01
C LEU A 50 53.18 -6.33 3.79
N LEU A 51 51.94 -6.80 3.60
CA LEU A 51 51.13 -6.43 2.44
C LEU A 51 50.64 -4.98 2.53
N VAL A 52 50.31 -4.50 3.72
CA VAL A 52 49.95 -3.09 3.97
C VAL A 52 51.14 -2.19 3.70
N PHE A 53 52.32 -2.56 4.19
CA PHE A 53 53.56 -1.85 3.92
C PHE A 53 53.78 -1.73 2.40
N LEU A 54 53.74 -2.85 1.66
CA LEU A 54 53.97 -2.85 0.22
C LEU A 54 52.91 -2.02 -0.52
N ASN A 55 51.63 -2.18 -0.20
CA ASN A 55 50.55 -1.46 -0.88
C ASN A 55 50.61 0.05 -0.62
N THR A 56 50.94 0.46 0.61
CA THR A 56 51.10 1.88 0.99
C THR A 56 52.37 2.47 0.40
N PHE A 57 53.47 1.73 0.42
CA PHE A 57 54.74 2.18 -0.16
C PHE A 57 54.62 2.39 -1.67
N PHE A 58 54.01 1.46 -2.40
CA PHE A 58 53.89 1.56 -3.86
C PHE A 58 52.77 2.49 -4.37
N ILE A 59 51.83 2.93 -3.51
CA ILE A 59 50.76 3.85 -3.93
C ILE A 59 51.29 5.24 -4.32
N TYR A 60 52.45 5.63 -3.78
CA TYR A 60 53.13 6.91 -4.03
C TYR A 60 54.19 6.82 -5.15
N ARG A 61 54.24 5.72 -5.91
CA ARG A 61 55.04 5.68 -7.15
C ARG A 61 54.26 6.22 -8.34
N THR A 62 54.98 6.72 -9.35
CA THR A 62 54.41 7.23 -10.62
C THR A 62 53.52 6.23 -11.35
N GLN A 63 53.65 4.93 -11.07
CA GLN A 63 52.73 3.88 -11.50
C GLN A 63 52.33 2.98 -10.32
N PRO A 64 51.20 3.25 -9.64
CA PRO A 64 50.75 2.39 -8.56
C PRO A 64 50.13 1.11 -9.13
N LEU A 65 50.67 -0.06 -8.77
CA LEU A 65 50.04 -1.35 -9.03
C LEU A 65 48.90 -1.55 -8.03
N ALA A 66 47.70 -1.12 -8.42
CA ALA A 66 46.48 -1.35 -7.67
C ALA A 66 45.34 -1.69 -8.63
N ILE A 67 45.01 -2.97 -8.71
CA ILE A 67 43.84 -3.46 -9.41
C ILE A 67 43.39 -4.67 -8.59
N SER A 68 42.11 -4.77 -8.27
CA SER A 68 41.48 -5.95 -8.85
C SER A 68 40.25 -5.59 -9.68
N ALA A 69 40.37 -4.58 -10.54
CA ALA A 69 39.74 -4.68 -11.86
C ALA A 69 40.05 -6.01 -12.59
N ILE A 70 40.90 -6.91 -12.06
CA ILE A 70 41.01 -8.32 -12.44
C ILE A 70 39.64 -9.01 -12.27
N LEU A 71 38.86 -8.77 -11.21
CA LEU A 71 37.55 -9.44 -11.03
C LEU A 71 36.48 -8.94 -12.02
N MET A 72 36.45 -7.62 -12.26
CA MET A 72 35.65 -7.07 -13.37
C MET A 72 36.18 -7.56 -14.71
N GLN A 73 37.51 -7.71 -14.86
CA GLN A 73 38.21 -8.34 -15.99
C GLN A 73 37.94 -9.84 -16.18
N ILE A 74 37.46 -10.53 -15.14
CA ILE A 74 37.13 -11.96 -15.23
C ILE A 74 35.71 -12.16 -15.77
N THR A 75 34.76 -11.27 -15.46
CA THR A 75 33.33 -11.44 -15.80
C THR A 75 32.90 -11.01 -17.21
N VAL A 76 33.53 -10.00 -17.82
CA VAL A 76 33.20 -9.63 -19.23
C VAL A 76 33.83 -10.60 -20.24
N LEU A 77 34.82 -11.41 -19.86
CA LEU A 77 35.47 -12.39 -20.74
C LEU A 77 34.52 -13.49 -21.27
N PRO A 78 33.75 -14.21 -20.43
CA PRO A 78 32.82 -15.23 -20.93
C PRO A 78 31.64 -14.64 -21.72
N ILE A 79 31.13 -13.46 -21.31
CA ILE A 79 30.00 -12.77 -21.97
C ILE A 79 30.42 -12.26 -23.36
N GLY A 80 31.60 -11.67 -23.43
CA GLY A 80 32.20 -11.24 -24.68
C GLY A 80 32.48 -12.38 -25.65
N LYS A 81 33.06 -13.48 -25.16
CA LYS A 81 33.26 -14.71 -25.95
C LYS A 81 31.94 -15.30 -26.46
N PHE A 82 30.87 -15.25 -25.66
CA PHE A 82 29.54 -15.69 -26.07
C PHE A 82 28.95 -14.81 -27.19
N MET A 83 29.11 -13.50 -27.11
CA MET A 83 28.66 -12.56 -28.15
C MET A 83 29.44 -12.74 -29.46
N ALA A 84 30.76 -12.94 -29.37
CA ALA A 84 31.60 -13.25 -30.54
C ALA A 84 31.26 -14.61 -31.19
N ALA A 85 30.65 -15.54 -30.46
CA ALA A 85 30.23 -16.84 -30.98
C ALA A 85 28.82 -16.83 -31.60
N THR A 86 27.95 -15.90 -31.21
CA THR A 86 26.51 -15.94 -31.53
C THR A 86 26.04 -14.82 -32.46
N LEU A 87 26.79 -13.72 -32.58
CA LEU A 87 26.44 -12.60 -33.45
C LEU A 87 26.83 -12.85 -34.93
N PRO A 88 26.04 -12.37 -35.91
CA PRO A 88 26.28 -12.64 -37.32
C PRO A 88 27.50 -11.87 -37.87
N THR A 89 28.38 -12.58 -38.61
CA THR A 89 29.64 -12.07 -39.20
C THR A 89 29.47 -11.34 -40.53
N LYS A 90 28.23 -11.16 -41.00
CA LYS A 90 27.93 -10.50 -42.28
C LYS A 90 28.30 -9.02 -42.21
N GLU A 91 29.06 -8.52 -43.19
CA GLU A 91 29.31 -7.08 -43.31
C GLU A 91 28.05 -6.36 -43.81
N TYR A 92 27.67 -5.29 -43.10
CA TYR A 92 26.58 -4.41 -43.47
C TYR A 92 27.17 -3.11 -44.01
N LYS A 93 26.82 -2.76 -45.26
CA LYS A 93 27.21 -1.49 -45.89
C LYS A 93 26.07 -0.49 -45.78
N LEU A 94 26.35 0.66 -45.18
CA LEU A 94 25.41 1.76 -45.08
C LEU A 94 26.15 3.07 -45.34
N LEU A 95 25.67 3.86 -46.30
CA LEU A 95 26.21 5.19 -46.63
C LEU A 95 27.73 5.20 -46.89
N GLY A 96 28.21 4.22 -47.67
CA GLY A 96 29.60 4.19 -48.13
C GLY A 96 30.64 3.68 -47.11
N ARG A 97 30.24 3.27 -45.90
CA ARG A 97 31.12 2.57 -44.94
C ARG A 97 30.56 1.19 -44.57
N SER A 98 31.43 0.19 -44.48
CA SER A 98 31.10 -1.17 -44.02
C SER A 98 31.34 -1.31 -42.52
N PHE A 99 30.46 -2.00 -41.82
CA PHE A 99 30.69 -2.42 -40.43
C PHE A 99 30.10 -3.82 -40.17
N SER A 100 30.67 -4.53 -39.19
CA SER A 100 30.26 -5.89 -38.80
C SER A 100 29.68 -5.89 -37.39
N LEU A 101 28.62 -6.66 -37.17
CA LEU A 101 28.05 -6.93 -35.84
C LEU A 101 28.88 -7.95 -35.05
N ASN A 102 29.74 -8.69 -35.74
CA ASN A 102 30.73 -9.58 -35.16
C ASN A 102 32.06 -9.37 -35.90
N PRO A 103 32.81 -8.32 -35.52
CA PRO A 103 34.04 -7.94 -36.21
C PRO A 103 35.21 -8.91 -35.93
N GLY A 104 35.00 -9.91 -35.07
CA GLY A 104 36.00 -10.89 -34.67
C GLY A 104 35.88 -11.26 -33.18
N PRO A 105 36.85 -12.02 -32.65
CA PRO A 105 36.84 -12.48 -31.25
C PRO A 105 36.89 -11.32 -30.24
N PHE A 106 36.16 -11.48 -29.13
CA PHE A 106 36.10 -10.53 -28.01
C PHE A 106 37.48 -10.14 -27.49
N ASN A 107 37.71 -8.84 -27.27
CA ASN A 107 39.03 -8.30 -26.95
C ASN A 107 39.05 -7.37 -25.73
N MET A 108 40.25 -7.14 -25.21
CA MET A 108 40.51 -6.52 -23.90
C MET A 108 40.02 -5.07 -23.74
N LYS A 109 39.68 -4.36 -24.83
CA LYS A 109 39.22 -2.96 -24.76
C LYS A 109 37.77 -2.82 -24.29
N GLU A 110 36.99 -3.90 -24.30
CA GLU A 110 35.54 -3.90 -24.06
C GLU A 110 35.15 -4.07 -22.55
N HIS A 111 36.06 -3.79 -21.59
CA HIS A 111 36.02 -4.35 -20.22
C HIS A 111 35.88 -3.40 -18.99
N ARG A 112 35.57 -2.07 -19.02
CA ARG A 112 35.54 -1.20 -17.77
C ARG A 112 34.63 0.06 -17.78
N LEU A 113 33.91 0.45 -16.67
CA LEU A 113 33.42 1.83 -16.27
C LEU A 113 32.68 1.94 -14.85
N GLY A 114 32.71 3.08 -14.08
CA GLY A 114 32.17 3.18 -12.67
C GLY A 114 31.86 4.58 -11.97
N TYR A 115 31.24 4.51 -10.76
CA TYR A 115 30.34 5.42 -9.94
C TYR A 115 30.83 6.75 -9.28
N ASP A 116 32.07 7.21 -9.49
CA ASP A 116 32.72 8.20 -8.59
C ASP A 116 32.25 9.68 -8.71
N ILE A 117 31.47 10.00 -9.75
CA ILE A 117 31.11 11.38 -10.13
C ILE A 117 29.79 11.86 -9.49
N ILE A 118 28.86 10.93 -9.20
CA ILE A 118 27.47 11.27 -8.85
C ILE A 118 27.35 11.79 -7.41
N SER A 119 28.10 11.24 -6.45
CA SER A 119 28.04 11.66 -5.05
C SER A 119 28.63 13.06 -4.81
N GLN A 120 29.61 13.47 -5.62
CA GLN A 120 30.28 14.77 -5.55
C GLN A 120 29.37 15.90 -6.06
N PHE A 121 28.60 15.59 -7.10
CA PHE A 121 27.63 16.49 -7.69
C PHE A 121 26.53 16.87 -6.69
N ILE A 122 26.00 15.89 -5.94
CA ILE A 122 24.92 16.10 -4.97
C ILE A 122 25.40 16.93 -3.77
N PHE A 123 26.54 16.58 -3.18
CA PHE A 123 27.00 17.26 -1.95
C PHE A 123 27.58 18.66 -2.22
N GLY A 124 28.19 18.88 -3.38
CA GLY A 124 28.61 20.21 -3.84
C GLY A 124 27.44 21.16 -4.08
N TYR A 125 26.25 20.62 -4.33
CA TYR A 125 25.00 21.39 -4.45
C TYR A 125 24.39 21.73 -3.08
N VAL A 126 24.50 20.81 -2.11
CA VAL A 126 23.95 20.96 -0.75
C VAL A 126 24.78 21.93 0.12
N LEU A 127 26.11 21.95 -0.03
CA LEU A 127 27.03 22.79 0.75
C LEU A 127 28.00 23.55 -0.17
N PRO A 128 27.51 24.57 -0.91
CA PRO A 128 28.36 25.36 -1.80
C PRO A 128 29.44 26.12 -1.02
N ARG A 129 30.64 26.29 -1.62
CA ARG A 129 31.77 27.07 -1.08
C ARG A 129 32.47 26.50 0.16
N LYS A 130 32.25 25.24 0.51
CA LYS A 130 32.94 24.55 1.63
C LYS A 130 33.74 23.34 1.13
N PRO A 131 34.87 23.56 0.40
CA PRO A 131 35.61 22.49 -0.26
C PRO A 131 36.22 21.47 0.72
N ILE A 132 36.67 21.93 1.90
CA ILE A 132 37.24 21.05 2.94
C ILE A 132 36.15 20.18 3.58
N ALA A 133 34.94 20.71 3.79
CA ALA A 133 33.83 19.94 4.37
C ALA A 133 33.31 18.89 3.39
N ASN A 134 33.23 19.21 2.10
CA ASN A 134 32.87 18.25 1.05
C ASN A 134 33.96 17.15 0.90
N LEU A 135 35.24 17.53 1.00
CA LEU A 135 36.35 16.59 1.00
C LEU A 135 36.31 15.66 2.22
N LEU A 136 36.08 16.18 3.43
CA LEU A 136 35.97 15.38 4.66
C LEU A 136 34.75 14.46 4.64
N PHE A 137 33.59 14.93 4.13
CA PHE A 137 32.40 14.10 3.96
C PHE A 137 32.64 12.97 2.96
N LYS A 138 33.29 13.28 1.82
CA LYS A 138 33.70 12.27 0.82
C LYS A 138 34.67 11.26 1.42
N ILE A 139 35.68 11.71 2.14
CA ILE A 139 36.71 10.85 2.73
C ILE A 139 36.07 9.97 3.81
N TYR A 140 35.38 10.54 4.78
CA TYR A 140 34.77 9.81 5.89
C TYR A 140 33.65 8.89 5.41
N GLY A 141 32.70 9.39 4.60
CA GLY A 141 31.61 8.56 4.06
C GLY A 141 32.11 7.42 3.17
N ARG A 142 33.02 7.69 2.23
CA ARG A 142 33.54 6.63 1.33
C ARG A 142 34.40 5.63 2.09
N ILE A 143 35.30 6.07 2.96
CA ILE A 143 36.17 5.17 3.72
C ILE A 143 35.33 4.36 4.70
N SER A 144 34.49 5.00 5.52
CA SER A 144 33.65 4.28 6.49
C SER A 144 32.71 3.29 5.82
N THR A 145 32.07 3.62 4.69
CA THR A 145 31.18 2.69 3.99
C THR A 145 31.94 1.55 3.30
N VAL A 146 33.06 1.83 2.62
CA VAL A 146 33.87 0.77 1.99
C VAL A 146 34.43 -0.18 3.04
N HIS A 147 35.00 0.35 4.14
CA HIS A 147 35.53 -0.47 5.21
C HIS A 147 34.42 -1.20 5.99
N ALA A 148 33.25 -0.61 6.21
CA ALA A 148 32.11 -1.30 6.83
C ALA A 148 31.60 -2.46 5.97
N LEU A 149 31.54 -2.27 4.64
CA LEU A 149 31.15 -3.33 3.71
C LEU A 149 32.19 -4.45 3.66
N SER A 150 33.49 -4.12 3.67
CA SER A 150 34.57 -5.11 3.78
C SER A 150 34.51 -5.86 5.11
N PHE A 151 34.28 -5.16 6.23
CA PHE A 151 34.18 -5.75 7.57
C PHE A 151 33.00 -6.73 7.68
N LEU A 152 31.85 -6.35 7.11
CA LEU A 152 30.67 -7.23 7.03
C LEU A 152 30.90 -8.43 6.10
N SER A 153 31.64 -8.23 5.01
CA SER A 153 32.01 -9.32 4.08
C SER A 153 32.90 -10.36 4.75
N ASP A 154 33.90 -9.92 5.53
CA ASP A 154 34.83 -10.82 6.21
C ASP A 154 34.18 -11.53 7.39
N LEU A 155 33.26 -10.87 8.12
CA LEU A 155 32.44 -11.54 9.15
C LEU A 155 31.56 -12.63 8.54
N LYS A 156 31.01 -12.38 7.34
CA LYS A 156 30.24 -13.37 6.59
C LYS A 156 31.11 -14.54 6.13
N LEU A 157 32.35 -14.26 5.68
CA LEU A 157 33.31 -15.31 5.32
C LEU A 157 33.74 -16.15 6.54
N GLY A 158 34.00 -15.50 7.68
CA GLY A 158 34.28 -16.17 8.95
C GLY A 158 33.12 -17.06 9.40
N HIS A 159 31.88 -16.62 9.21
CA HIS A 159 30.70 -17.44 9.47
C HIS A 159 30.65 -18.69 8.56
N TYR A 160 31.02 -18.58 7.29
CA TYR A 160 31.13 -19.75 6.40
C TYR A 160 32.25 -20.69 6.81
N MET A 161 33.37 -20.17 7.32
CA MET A 161 34.49 -20.97 7.84
C MET A 161 34.27 -21.46 9.29
N LYS A 162 33.08 -21.26 9.86
CA LYS A 162 32.69 -21.63 11.23
C LYS A 162 33.56 -21.03 12.34
N ILE A 163 34.21 -19.90 12.05
CA ILE A 163 35.00 -19.15 13.04
C ILE A 163 34.03 -18.36 13.94
N PRO A 164 34.15 -18.46 15.28
CA PRO A 164 33.25 -17.74 16.17
C PRO A 164 33.27 -16.22 15.88
N PRO A 165 32.10 -15.55 15.77
CA PRO A 165 32.02 -14.15 15.39
C PRO A 165 32.82 -13.21 16.30
N ARG A 166 32.92 -13.54 17.60
CA ARG A 166 33.74 -12.79 18.56
C ARG A 166 35.23 -12.91 18.27
N CYS A 167 35.70 -14.10 17.90
CA CYS A 167 37.10 -14.33 17.53
C CYS A 167 37.44 -13.64 16.20
N MET A 168 36.54 -13.71 15.22
CA MET A 168 36.68 -13.02 13.93
C MET A 168 36.72 -11.50 14.11
N PHE A 169 35.78 -10.95 14.89
CA PHE A 169 35.74 -9.52 15.19
C PHE A 169 37.00 -9.03 15.91
N VAL A 170 37.51 -9.79 16.89
CA VAL A 170 38.74 -9.47 17.61
C VAL A 170 39.96 -9.51 16.68
N ALA A 171 40.06 -10.49 15.79
CA ALA A 171 41.13 -10.57 14.79
C ALA A 171 41.07 -9.41 13.79
N GLN A 172 39.88 -9.06 13.29
CA GLN A 172 39.68 -7.93 12.38
C GLN A 172 39.98 -6.59 13.04
N PHE A 173 39.55 -6.41 14.28
CA PHE A 173 39.80 -5.18 15.03
C PHE A 173 41.29 -4.98 15.31
N LEU A 174 41.98 -6.01 15.79
CA LEU A 174 43.43 -5.96 16.03
C LEU A 174 44.23 -5.83 14.73
N GLY A 175 43.79 -6.50 13.66
CA GLY A 175 44.35 -6.35 12.31
C GLY A 175 44.22 -4.92 11.78
N ASN A 176 43.06 -4.29 11.93
CA ASN A 176 42.84 -2.90 11.51
C ASN A 176 43.66 -1.88 12.31
N LEU A 177 43.85 -2.12 13.62
CA LEU A 177 44.71 -1.26 14.45
C LEU A 177 46.17 -1.34 14.00
N VAL A 178 46.65 -2.55 13.69
CA VAL A 178 48.01 -2.75 13.17
C VAL A 178 48.17 -2.19 11.76
N ASP A 179 47.21 -2.44 10.86
CA ASP A 179 47.17 -1.87 9.50
C ASP A 179 47.21 -0.33 9.55
N GLY A 180 46.29 0.29 10.28
CA GLY A 180 46.24 1.75 10.42
C GLY A 180 47.53 2.34 10.98
N THR A 181 48.14 1.68 11.97
CA THR A 181 49.40 2.13 12.57
C THR A 181 50.57 2.01 11.58
N VAL A 182 50.69 0.88 10.88
CA VAL A 182 51.75 0.65 9.88
C VAL A 182 51.58 1.60 8.70
N ASN A 183 50.35 1.79 8.20
CA ASN A 183 50.06 2.69 7.10
C ASN A 183 50.41 4.14 7.43
N LEU A 184 50.03 4.61 8.63
CA LEU A 184 50.36 5.94 9.11
C LEU A 184 51.87 6.10 9.34
N ALA A 185 52.54 5.11 9.94
CA ALA A 185 53.98 5.13 10.18
C ALA A 185 54.78 5.15 8.88
N VAL A 186 54.40 4.35 7.89
CA VAL A 186 55.02 4.34 6.56
C VAL A 186 54.77 5.66 5.85
N SER A 187 53.53 6.15 5.83
CA SER A 187 53.21 7.44 5.21
C SER A 187 53.97 8.60 5.86
N TRP A 188 54.06 8.61 7.19
CA TRP A 188 54.79 9.62 7.94
C TRP A 188 56.31 9.53 7.72
N TRP A 189 56.86 8.31 7.70
CA TRP A 189 58.27 8.09 7.34
C TRP A 189 58.56 8.56 5.92
N MET A 190 57.69 8.26 4.95
CA MET A 190 57.85 8.69 3.56
C MET A 190 57.79 10.21 3.44
N LEU A 191 56.82 10.87 4.08
CA LEU A 191 56.71 12.34 4.06
C LEU A 191 57.89 13.05 4.74
N LYS A 192 58.54 12.40 5.72
CA LYS A 192 59.67 12.97 6.45
C LYS A 192 61.03 12.72 5.80
N ASN A 193 61.19 11.58 5.13
CA ASN A 193 62.50 11.14 4.61
C ASN A 193 62.59 11.18 3.07
N ILE A 194 61.49 11.47 2.37
CA ILE A 194 61.48 11.70 0.92
C ILE A 194 61.10 13.17 0.69
N ASP A 195 62.10 13.99 0.40
CA ASP A 195 61.92 15.42 0.16
C ASP A 195 60.99 15.65 -1.04
N ASN A 196 60.10 16.63 -0.90
CA ASN A 196 59.18 17.09 -1.95
C ASN A 196 58.22 16.02 -2.50
N LEU A 197 57.93 14.94 -1.76
CA LEU A 197 57.10 13.81 -2.20
C LEU A 197 55.74 14.17 -2.85
N CYS A 198 55.13 15.30 -2.44
CA CYS A 198 53.85 15.78 -2.96
C CYS A 198 53.96 17.05 -3.82
N ASP A 199 55.17 17.58 -4.02
CA ASP A 199 55.47 18.79 -4.79
C ASP A 199 56.20 18.42 -6.09
N ILE A 200 55.48 18.50 -7.21
CA ILE A 200 55.93 17.98 -8.50
C ILE A 200 57.07 18.83 -9.08
N ASP A 201 57.12 20.12 -8.74
CA ASP A 201 58.10 21.05 -9.27
C ASP A 201 59.42 21.03 -8.47
N GLY A 202 59.38 20.49 -7.24
CA GLY A 202 60.54 20.32 -6.36
C GLY A 202 61.16 18.92 -6.35
N LEU A 203 60.55 17.93 -7.02
CA LEU A 203 61.05 16.55 -7.11
C LEU A 203 62.11 16.42 -8.22
N HIS A 204 63.21 15.69 -7.95
CA HIS A 204 64.24 15.43 -8.97
C HIS A 204 63.62 14.68 -10.17
N PRO A 205 63.97 15.01 -11.44
CA PRO A 205 63.31 14.46 -12.63
C PRO A 205 63.33 12.93 -12.77
N GLU A 206 64.31 12.27 -12.15
CA GLU A 206 64.46 10.80 -12.15
C GLU A 206 63.84 10.12 -10.92
N SER A 207 63.18 10.88 -10.03
CA SER A 207 62.57 10.34 -8.82
C SER A 207 61.35 9.47 -9.14
N PRO A 208 61.25 8.24 -8.63
CA PRO A 208 60.13 7.34 -8.92
C PRO A 208 58.84 7.68 -8.14
N TRP A 209 58.81 8.77 -7.36
CA TRP A 209 57.79 9.08 -6.37
C TRP A 209 56.89 10.27 -6.75
N THR A 210 55.58 10.18 -6.46
CA THR A 210 54.58 11.24 -6.72
C THR A 210 53.27 11.00 -5.92
N CYS A 211 52.44 12.04 -5.76
CA CYS A 211 51.18 12.00 -4.98
C CYS A 211 49.89 12.31 -5.82
N PRO A 212 49.66 11.65 -6.97
CA PRO A 212 48.66 12.08 -7.97
C PRO A 212 47.21 11.90 -7.50
N LYS A 213 46.91 10.84 -6.74
CA LYS A 213 45.54 10.57 -6.25
C LYS A 213 45.05 11.59 -5.25
N PHE A 214 45.93 12.23 -4.49
CA PHE A 214 45.56 13.25 -3.51
C PHE A 214 45.44 14.63 -4.18
N LYS A 215 46.31 14.93 -5.17
CA LYS A 215 46.21 16.14 -6.00
C LYS A 215 44.91 16.21 -6.80
N VAL A 216 44.55 15.16 -7.54
CA VAL A 216 43.28 15.11 -8.30
C VAL A 216 42.04 15.23 -7.39
N LYS A 217 42.09 14.63 -6.19
CA LYS A 217 41.00 14.76 -5.20
C LYS A 217 40.90 16.17 -4.62
N PHE A 218 42.04 16.82 -4.37
CA PHE A 218 42.10 18.20 -3.88
C PHE A 218 41.66 19.19 -4.96
N ASP A 219 42.21 19.10 -6.18
CA ASP A 219 41.89 19.96 -7.31
C ASP A 219 40.42 19.86 -7.71
N GLY A 220 39.84 18.65 -7.72
CA GLY A 220 38.40 18.46 -7.93
C GLY A 220 37.55 19.13 -6.85
N SER A 221 37.98 19.08 -5.58
CA SER A 221 37.29 19.79 -4.49
C SER A 221 37.43 21.31 -4.60
N VAL A 222 38.54 21.83 -5.13
CA VAL A 222 38.73 23.27 -5.41
C VAL A 222 37.89 23.72 -6.60
N ILE A 223 37.92 23.01 -7.72
CA ILE A 223 37.16 23.37 -8.94
C ILE A 223 35.65 23.38 -8.67
N TRP A 224 35.12 22.32 -8.06
CA TRP A 224 33.68 22.22 -7.83
C TRP A 224 33.21 22.95 -6.56
N GLY A 225 34.07 23.04 -5.54
CA GLY A 225 33.75 23.69 -4.27
C GLY A 225 34.01 25.20 -4.26
N LEU A 226 35.09 25.70 -4.89
CA LEU A 226 35.51 27.11 -4.85
C LEU A 226 35.02 27.91 -6.07
N ILE A 227 35.12 27.36 -7.29
CA ILE A 227 34.72 28.07 -8.53
C ILE A 227 33.22 27.95 -8.79
N GLY A 228 32.68 26.73 -8.65
CA GLY A 228 31.25 26.42 -8.76
C GLY A 228 30.72 26.35 -10.20
N PRO A 229 29.62 25.61 -10.46
CA PRO A 229 29.13 25.34 -11.82
C PRO A 229 28.76 26.61 -12.59
N GLN A 230 28.20 27.62 -11.92
CA GLN A 230 27.73 28.85 -12.56
C GLN A 230 28.83 29.68 -13.25
N ARG A 231 30.08 29.64 -12.74
CA ARG A 231 31.20 30.36 -13.36
C ARG A 231 31.89 29.56 -14.47
N LEU A 232 31.88 28.23 -14.38
CA LEU A 232 32.46 27.34 -15.40
C LEU A 232 31.62 27.29 -16.69
N PHE A 233 30.30 27.53 -16.59
CA PHE A 233 29.37 27.48 -17.73
C PHE A 233 28.79 28.84 -18.12
N GLY A 234 29.50 29.95 -17.81
CA GLY A 234 29.08 31.31 -18.13
C GLY A 234 29.26 31.68 -19.62
N PRO A 235 28.59 32.74 -20.12
CA PRO A 235 28.58 33.09 -21.53
C PRO A 235 29.94 33.64 -21.98
N GLY A 236 30.61 32.96 -22.92
CA GLY A 236 31.90 33.39 -23.51
C GLY A 236 32.98 32.30 -23.58
N VAL A 237 32.83 31.19 -22.85
CA VAL A 237 33.82 30.09 -22.82
C VAL A 237 33.47 28.96 -23.82
N THR A 238 32.25 28.97 -24.38
CA THR A 238 31.74 27.96 -25.33
C THR A 238 32.52 27.90 -26.65
N THR A 239 33.21 28.96 -27.05
CA THR A 239 33.93 29.03 -28.34
C THR A 239 35.24 28.21 -28.34
N HIS A 240 35.89 28.03 -27.18
CA HIS A 240 37.09 27.19 -27.11
C HIS A 240 36.80 25.68 -27.02
N LEU A 241 35.60 25.30 -26.57
CA LEU A 241 35.19 23.90 -26.52
C LEU A 241 35.04 23.30 -27.92
N VAL A 242 34.46 24.02 -28.88
CA VAL A 242 34.28 23.53 -30.26
C VAL A 242 35.61 23.21 -30.94
N THR A 243 36.65 23.99 -30.66
CA THR A 243 38.00 23.80 -31.26
C THR A 243 38.77 22.63 -30.62
N ILE A 244 38.53 22.34 -29.34
CA ILE A 244 39.08 21.17 -28.63
C ILE A 244 38.34 19.90 -29.04
N PHE A 245 37.04 19.97 -29.30
CA PHE A 245 36.24 18.82 -29.76
C PHE A 245 36.46 18.46 -31.23
N SER A 246 36.99 19.37 -32.07
CA SER A 246 37.29 19.09 -33.48
C SER A 246 38.62 18.36 -33.75
N THR A 247 39.50 18.19 -32.75
CA THR A 247 40.83 17.56 -32.93
C THR A 247 40.97 16.19 -32.28
N GLN A 248 39.88 15.58 -31.78
CA GLN A 248 39.85 14.23 -31.22
C GLN A 248 38.82 13.36 -31.96
N PRO A 249 39.23 12.42 -32.83
CA PRO A 249 38.31 11.71 -33.73
C PRO A 249 37.25 10.82 -33.03
N ASN A 250 37.40 10.55 -31.73
CA ASN A 250 36.62 9.51 -31.04
C ASN A 250 35.54 10.01 -30.06
N MET A 251 35.37 11.33 -29.87
CA MET A 251 34.38 11.86 -28.90
C MET A 251 33.07 12.36 -29.52
N LEU A 252 33.04 12.62 -30.84
CA LEU A 252 31.82 13.04 -31.54
C LEU A 252 30.87 11.86 -31.85
N GLN A 253 31.36 10.62 -31.88
CA GLN A 253 30.52 9.43 -32.08
C GLN A 253 29.67 9.09 -30.86
N GLU A 254 30.22 9.22 -29.64
CA GLU A 254 29.48 8.89 -28.40
C GLU A 254 28.40 9.93 -28.05
N SER A 255 28.55 11.18 -28.50
CA SER A 255 27.60 12.25 -28.23
C SER A 255 26.33 12.19 -29.12
N LEU A 256 26.39 11.51 -30.26
CA LEU A 256 25.24 11.25 -31.14
C LEU A 256 24.58 9.90 -30.85
N LEU A 257 25.32 8.94 -30.28
CA LEU A 257 24.80 7.64 -29.89
C LEU A 257 23.81 7.71 -28.74
N ILE A 258 23.90 8.68 -27.84
CA ILE A 258 22.95 8.85 -26.75
C ILE A 258 21.54 9.24 -27.27
N PRO A 259 21.37 10.30 -28.07
CA PRO A 259 20.06 10.60 -28.66
C PRO A 259 19.60 9.52 -29.66
N LEU A 260 20.51 8.86 -30.38
CA LEU A 260 20.18 7.72 -31.25
C LEU A 260 19.81 6.45 -30.48
N PHE A 261 20.35 6.23 -29.27
CA PHE A 261 20.00 5.14 -28.36
C PHE A 261 18.66 5.42 -27.69
N PHE A 262 18.36 6.67 -27.32
CA PHE A 262 17.01 7.06 -26.88
C PHE A 262 15.99 7.01 -28.02
N LEU A 263 16.37 7.37 -29.27
CA LEU A 263 15.55 7.16 -30.46
C LEU A 263 15.38 5.67 -30.79
N PHE A 264 16.42 4.85 -30.63
CA PHE A 264 16.39 3.40 -30.85
C PHE A 264 15.58 2.69 -29.76
N ILE A 265 15.67 3.09 -28.49
CA ILE A 265 14.76 2.67 -27.42
C ILE A 265 13.34 3.15 -27.73
N PHE A 266 13.15 4.39 -28.20
CA PHE A 266 11.85 4.89 -28.64
C PHE A 266 11.28 4.06 -29.81
N PHE A 267 12.12 3.60 -30.75
CA PHE A 267 11.75 2.74 -31.88
C PHE A 267 11.59 1.26 -31.51
N LEU A 268 12.35 0.74 -30.53
CA LEU A 268 12.20 -0.61 -29.96
C LEU A 268 10.93 -0.72 -29.11
N ILE A 269 10.62 0.30 -28.31
CA ILE A 269 9.33 0.45 -27.62
C ILE A 269 8.19 0.58 -28.66
N LYS A 270 8.47 1.13 -29.84
CA LYS A 270 7.50 1.19 -30.95
C LYS A 270 7.29 -0.15 -31.66
N LYS A 271 8.20 -1.12 -31.57
CA LYS A 271 8.17 -2.35 -32.39
C LYS A 271 7.80 -3.61 -31.60
N HIS A 272 6.80 -3.51 -30.75
CA HIS A 272 5.71 -4.49 -30.62
C HIS A 272 4.54 -3.85 -29.86
N ARG A 273 4.09 -2.67 -30.29
CA ARG A 273 2.69 -2.32 -30.04
C ARG A 273 1.86 -3.11 -31.04
N GLN A 274 1.49 -4.34 -30.68
CA GLN A 274 0.08 -4.68 -30.90
C GLN A 274 -0.70 -3.46 -30.39
N LYS A 275 -1.67 -2.97 -31.16
CA LYS A 275 -2.62 -1.99 -30.65
C LYS A 275 -3.34 -2.67 -29.48
N ASN A 276 -2.73 -2.65 -28.29
CA ASN A 276 -3.39 -3.04 -27.08
C ASN A 276 -4.51 -2.04 -26.97
N LEU A 277 -5.73 -2.52 -27.18
CA LEU A 277 -6.96 -1.76 -27.00
C LEU A 277 -7.16 -1.48 -25.50
N LEU A 278 -6.11 -1.34 -24.70
CA LEU A 278 -6.25 -0.99 -23.29
C LEU A 278 -6.85 0.43 -23.21
N PRO A 279 -7.65 0.70 -22.17
CA PRO A 279 -8.13 2.04 -21.93
C PRO A 279 -6.98 3.05 -21.85
N PRO A 280 -7.20 4.31 -22.29
CA PRO A 280 -6.21 5.38 -22.16
C PRO A 280 -5.84 5.62 -20.69
N GLY A 281 -4.70 6.26 -20.43
CA GLY A 281 -4.31 6.57 -19.06
C GLY A 281 -3.05 7.42 -18.96
N PRO A 282 -2.76 7.97 -17.77
CA PRO A 282 -1.59 8.79 -17.55
C PRO A 282 -0.27 8.05 -17.81
N PRO A 283 0.79 8.76 -18.24
CA PRO A 283 2.13 8.21 -18.35
C PRO A 283 2.57 7.52 -17.06
N LYS A 284 3.21 6.36 -17.20
CA LYS A 284 3.61 5.50 -16.09
C LYS A 284 5.03 5.86 -15.66
N LEU A 285 5.25 6.12 -14.38
CA LEU A 285 6.59 6.27 -13.82
C LEU A 285 7.28 4.89 -13.73
N PRO A 286 8.61 4.83 -13.84
CA PRO A 286 9.35 3.59 -13.62
C PRO A 286 9.04 2.98 -12.25
N LEU A 287 8.90 1.65 -12.19
CA LEU A 287 8.63 0.83 -11.00
C LEU A 287 7.25 1.04 -10.34
N ILE A 288 6.88 2.27 -9.98
CA ILE A 288 5.64 2.57 -9.23
C ILE A 288 4.42 2.82 -10.13
N GLY A 289 4.62 2.98 -11.44
CA GLY A 289 3.56 3.23 -12.40
C GLY A 289 2.81 4.54 -12.11
N ASN A 290 1.55 4.45 -11.70
CA ASN A 290 0.64 5.58 -11.46
C ASN A 290 0.27 5.75 -9.97
N MET A 291 0.98 5.06 -9.05
CA MET A 291 0.67 5.12 -7.61
C MET A 291 0.75 6.53 -7.00
N ASN A 292 1.57 7.41 -7.57
CA ASN A 292 1.67 8.80 -7.15
C ASN A 292 0.32 9.55 -7.20
N HIS A 293 -0.60 9.13 -8.07
CA HIS A 293 -1.94 9.72 -8.16
C HIS A 293 -2.87 9.30 -7.02
N LEU A 294 -2.52 8.24 -6.26
CA LEU A 294 -3.26 7.78 -5.10
C LEU A 294 -2.75 8.35 -3.77
N LEU A 295 -1.64 9.12 -3.79
CA LEU A 295 -1.12 9.81 -2.61
C LEU A 295 -1.95 11.05 -2.22
N HIS A 296 -2.94 11.41 -3.03
CA HIS A 296 -3.86 12.48 -2.73
C HIS A 296 -4.75 12.11 -1.52
N PRO A 297 -5.03 13.02 -0.56
CA PRO A 297 -5.88 12.74 0.59
C PRO A 297 -7.30 12.25 0.24
N ALA A 298 -7.77 12.59 -0.97
CA ALA A 298 -9.01 12.09 -1.57
C ALA A 298 -8.73 11.45 -2.94
N PRO A 299 -8.32 10.17 -3.00
CA PRO A 299 -7.95 9.50 -4.26
C PRO A 299 -9.08 9.48 -5.28
N HIS A 300 -10.34 9.35 -4.88
CA HIS A 300 -11.51 9.39 -5.77
C HIS A 300 -11.62 10.71 -6.55
N ARG A 301 -11.32 11.85 -5.92
CA ARG A 301 -11.30 13.17 -6.59
C ARG A 301 -10.12 13.26 -7.57
N ALA A 302 -8.94 12.79 -7.16
CA ALA A 302 -7.76 12.77 -8.03
C ALA A 302 -7.99 11.88 -9.27
N LEU A 303 -8.63 10.73 -9.09
CA LEU A 303 -9.01 9.83 -10.17
C LEU A 303 -10.08 10.44 -11.08
N ASN A 304 -11.04 11.21 -10.55
CA ASN A 304 -11.99 11.96 -11.37
C ASN A 304 -11.29 13.01 -12.24
N ASN A 305 -10.34 13.76 -11.69
CA ASN A 305 -9.57 14.75 -12.46
C ASN A 305 -8.78 14.10 -13.62
N LEU A 306 -8.29 12.88 -13.41
CA LEU A 306 -7.69 12.09 -14.48
C LEU A 306 -8.74 11.60 -15.50
N ALA A 307 -9.91 11.15 -15.05
CA ALA A 307 -10.99 10.70 -15.92
C ALA A 307 -11.48 11.82 -16.87
N VAL A 308 -11.50 13.08 -16.42
CA VAL A 308 -11.80 14.24 -17.29
C VAL A 308 -10.81 14.35 -18.46
N LYS A 309 -9.54 13.97 -18.25
CA LYS A 309 -8.48 14.05 -19.27
C LYS A 309 -8.37 12.80 -20.15
N TYR A 310 -8.53 11.62 -19.56
CA TYR A 310 -8.30 10.35 -20.25
C TYR A 310 -9.59 9.66 -20.68
N GLY A 311 -10.74 10.08 -20.17
CA GLY A 311 -12.04 9.48 -20.46
C GLY A 311 -12.58 8.62 -19.31
N PRO A 312 -13.84 8.16 -19.44
CA PRO A 312 -14.59 7.52 -18.36
C PRO A 312 -14.11 6.10 -18.02
N ILE A 313 -13.28 5.50 -18.86
CA ILE A 313 -12.59 4.23 -18.60
C ILE A 313 -11.11 4.51 -18.81
N MET A 314 -10.31 4.38 -17.75
CA MET A 314 -8.89 4.64 -17.83
C MET A 314 -8.05 3.51 -17.23
N HIS A 315 -6.87 3.28 -17.80
CA HIS A 315 -5.90 2.30 -17.33
C HIS A 315 -4.86 2.96 -16.42
N LEU A 316 -4.66 2.36 -15.26
CA LEU A 316 -3.58 2.67 -14.33
C LEU A 316 -2.73 1.42 -14.09
N LYS A 317 -1.43 1.63 -13.93
CA LYS A 317 -0.50 0.61 -13.45
C LYS A 317 -0.13 0.95 -12.02
N LEU A 318 -0.73 0.28 -11.02
CA LEU A 318 -0.47 0.56 -9.61
C LEU A 318 0.61 -0.42 -9.11
N GLY A 319 1.87 0.02 -9.13
CA GLY A 319 3.01 -0.87 -8.94
C GLY A 319 3.08 -1.91 -10.07
N SER A 320 3.03 -3.20 -9.73
CA SER A 320 2.91 -4.28 -10.71
C SER A 320 1.47 -4.59 -11.12
N ILE A 321 0.44 -4.01 -10.49
CA ILE A 321 -0.96 -4.37 -10.72
C ILE A 321 -1.60 -3.57 -11.87
N SER A 322 -2.23 -4.29 -12.81
CA SER A 322 -3.07 -3.68 -13.85
C SER A 322 -4.41 -3.27 -13.23
N THR A 323 -4.77 -1.99 -13.33
CA THR A 323 -6.01 -1.47 -12.76
C THR A 323 -6.77 -0.65 -13.79
N ILE A 324 -8.08 -0.81 -13.86
CA ILE A 324 -8.98 0.04 -14.63
C ILE A 324 -9.83 0.84 -13.65
N VAL A 325 -9.98 2.12 -13.95
CA VAL A 325 -10.89 3.00 -13.22
C VAL A 325 -12.04 3.37 -14.12
N VAL A 326 -13.25 3.20 -13.60
CA VAL A 326 -14.51 3.48 -14.31
C VAL A 326 -15.23 4.62 -13.62
N SER A 327 -15.58 5.65 -14.38
CA SER A 327 -16.14 6.91 -13.88
C SER A 327 -17.41 7.37 -14.62
N SER A 328 -18.09 6.48 -15.36
CA SER A 328 -19.39 6.75 -15.97
C SER A 328 -20.41 5.64 -15.65
N ALA A 329 -21.69 6.00 -15.64
CA ALA A 329 -22.78 5.05 -15.41
C ALA A 329 -22.82 3.95 -16.50
N GLU A 330 -22.58 4.30 -17.77
CA GLU A 330 -22.56 3.34 -18.87
C GLU A 330 -21.48 2.28 -18.70
N ALA A 331 -20.24 2.70 -18.41
CA ALA A 331 -19.13 1.77 -18.22
C ALA A 331 -19.32 0.93 -16.94
N ALA A 332 -19.87 1.52 -15.86
CA ALA A 332 -20.23 0.80 -14.65
C ALA A 332 -21.30 -0.28 -14.94
N ARG A 333 -22.27 0.03 -15.80
CA ARG A 333 -23.32 -0.90 -16.27
C ARG A 333 -22.73 -2.07 -17.05
N GLN A 334 -21.77 -1.82 -17.94
CA GLN A 334 -21.11 -2.91 -18.65
C GLN A 334 -20.37 -3.85 -17.71
N ILE A 335 -19.68 -3.33 -16.70
CA ILE A 335 -18.88 -4.14 -15.78
C ILE A 335 -19.76 -4.90 -14.77
N MET A 336 -20.74 -4.26 -14.16
CA MET A 336 -21.49 -4.85 -13.02
C MET A 336 -22.87 -5.37 -13.41
N LYS A 337 -23.29 -5.26 -14.67
CA LYS A 337 -24.52 -5.89 -15.19
C LYS A 337 -24.24 -6.74 -16.41
N THR A 338 -23.73 -6.16 -17.50
CA THR A 338 -23.56 -6.87 -18.77
C THR A 338 -22.53 -7.99 -18.68
N HIS A 339 -21.37 -7.70 -18.07
CA HIS A 339 -20.26 -8.63 -17.88
C HIS A 339 -20.03 -8.97 -16.41
N ASP A 340 -21.08 -8.89 -15.57
CA ASP A 340 -20.94 -9.11 -14.12
C ASP A 340 -20.38 -10.48 -13.78
N SER A 341 -20.69 -11.52 -14.55
CA SER A 341 -20.11 -12.86 -14.38
C SER A 341 -18.60 -12.89 -14.56
N ILE A 342 -17.99 -11.92 -15.25
CA ILE A 342 -16.54 -11.82 -15.44
C ILE A 342 -15.92 -10.97 -14.32
N PHE A 343 -16.62 -9.93 -13.86
CA PHE A 343 -16.11 -8.95 -12.89
C PHE A 343 -16.64 -9.12 -11.47
N CYS A 344 -17.31 -10.22 -11.15
CA CYS A 344 -17.82 -10.49 -9.80
C CYS A 344 -16.75 -11.04 -8.84
N ASN A 345 -15.50 -11.21 -9.27
CA ASN A 345 -14.42 -11.64 -8.38
C ASN A 345 -13.74 -10.48 -7.63
N ARG A 346 -12.92 -10.80 -6.63
CA ARG A 346 -12.22 -9.85 -5.78
C ARG A 346 -10.70 -10.06 -5.85
N PRO A 347 -9.90 -8.99 -5.84
CA PRO A 347 -8.45 -9.12 -5.79
C PRO A 347 -8.00 -9.67 -4.43
N LYS A 348 -6.92 -10.45 -4.44
CA LYS A 348 -6.30 -11.01 -3.23
C LYS A 348 -5.48 -9.95 -2.49
N LEU A 349 -6.14 -9.20 -1.60
CA LEU A 349 -5.52 -8.14 -0.78
C LEU A 349 -5.01 -8.68 0.56
N VAL A 350 -3.98 -8.05 1.12
CA VAL A 350 -3.33 -8.48 2.37
C VAL A 350 -4.28 -8.41 3.56
N ALA A 351 -5.01 -7.31 3.75
CA ALA A 351 -5.86 -7.13 4.94
C ALA A 351 -7.03 -8.13 5.01
N PRO A 352 -7.84 -8.34 3.95
CA PRO A 352 -8.87 -9.39 3.96
C PRO A 352 -8.31 -10.81 4.13
N LYS A 353 -7.06 -11.06 3.70
CA LYS A 353 -6.42 -12.35 3.98
C LYS A 353 -6.23 -12.59 5.48
N ILE A 354 -5.81 -11.56 6.21
CA ILE A 354 -5.53 -11.64 7.65
C ILE A 354 -6.83 -11.52 8.43
N LEU A 355 -7.50 -10.38 8.35
CA LEU A 355 -8.70 -10.06 9.14
C LEU A 355 -9.93 -10.87 8.73
N GLY A 356 -10.04 -11.25 7.45
CA GLY A 356 -11.14 -12.04 6.89
C GLY A 356 -10.89 -13.55 6.90
N TYR A 357 -9.97 -14.03 7.74
CA TYR A 357 -9.67 -15.46 7.91
C TYR A 357 -9.44 -16.16 6.55
N ASN A 358 -8.42 -15.69 5.83
CA ASN A 358 -8.03 -16.17 4.50
C ASN A 358 -9.15 -16.08 3.44
N TYR A 359 -9.79 -14.91 3.35
CA TYR A 359 -10.85 -14.61 2.37
C TYR A 359 -12.09 -15.50 2.53
N SER A 360 -12.47 -15.79 3.78
CA SER A 360 -13.73 -16.47 4.07
C SER A 360 -14.88 -15.52 4.37
N ASP A 361 -14.62 -14.21 4.37
CA ASP A 361 -15.61 -13.16 4.54
C ASP A 361 -16.53 -12.97 3.32
N ILE A 362 -17.61 -12.19 3.42
CA ILE A 362 -18.59 -11.97 2.35
C ILE A 362 -18.08 -10.94 1.33
N ALA A 363 -17.35 -9.93 1.79
CA ALA A 363 -16.92 -8.78 1.00
C ALA A 363 -15.84 -9.14 -0.04
N PHE A 364 -14.86 -9.96 0.35
CA PHE A 364 -13.63 -10.29 -0.37
C PHE A 364 -13.47 -11.77 -0.73
N ALA A 365 -14.32 -12.69 -0.24
CA ALA A 365 -14.26 -14.09 -0.68
C ALA A 365 -14.32 -14.20 -2.21
N PRO A 366 -13.53 -15.11 -2.82
CA PRO A 366 -13.62 -15.41 -4.24
C PRO A 366 -15.05 -15.77 -4.65
N TYR A 367 -15.44 -15.39 -5.86
CA TYR A 367 -16.77 -15.72 -6.35
C TYR A 367 -16.90 -17.23 -6.59
N GLY A 368 -17.93 -17.86 -6.03
CA GLY A 368 -18.19 -19.28 -6.18
C GLY A 368 -19.38 -19.76 -5.34
N PRO A 369 -19.64 -21.08 -5.31
CA PRO A 369 -20.60 -21.77 -4.43
C PRO A 369 -20.67 -21.19 -3.02
N TYR A 370 -19.55 -21.26 -2.30
CA TYR A 370 -19.38 -20.74 -0.95
C TYR A 370 -19.87 -19.29 -0.81
N TRP A 371 -19.34 -18.36 -1.61
CA TRP A 371 -19.73 -16.96 -1.50
C TRP A 371 -21.22 -16.73 -1.79
N ARG A 372 -21.82 -17.46 -2.75
CA ARG A 372 -23.26 -17.35 -3.06
C ARG A 372 -24.11 -17.77 -1.86
N GLN A 373 -23.72 -18.84 -1.18
CA GLN A 373 -24.41 -19.33 0.01
C GLN A 373 -24.31 -18.33 1.15
N LEU A 374 -23.12 -17.75 1.40
CA LEU A 374 -22.93 -16.74 2.45
C LEU A 374 -23.77 -15.50 2.19
N LYS A 375 -23.76 -15.00 0.95
CA LYS A 375 -24.60 -13.86 0.57
C LYS A 375 -26.09 -14.17 0.79
N LYS A 376 -26.53 -15.38 0.44
CA LYS A 376 -27.93 -15.80 0.63
C LYS A 376 -28.29 -15.80 2.12
N ILE A 377 -27.48 -16.41 2.98
CA ILE A 377 -27.69 -16.44 4.44
C ILE A 377 -27.76 -15.01 4.98
N CYS A 378 -26.77 -14.17 4.66
CA CYS A 378 -26.73 -12.77 5.10
C CYS A 378 -27.99 -11.99 4.69
N VAL A 379 -28.45 -12.12 3.45
CA VAL A 379 -29.68 -11.44 2.99
C VAL A 379 -30.91 -11.98 3.72
N LEU A 380 -31.03 -13.30 3.88
CA LEU A 380 -32.16 -13.94 4.56
C LEU A 380 -32.29 -13.47 6.00
N GLU A 381 -31.18 -13.47 6.74
CA GLU A 381 -31.16 -13.15 8.17
C GLU A 381 -31.15 -11.66 8.47
N LEU A 382 -30.64 -10.80 7.57
CA LEU A 382 -30.44 -9.37 7.88
C LEU A 382 -31.23 -8.40 7.02
N SER A 383 -31.82 -8.80 5.90
CA SER A 383 -32.36 -7.82 4.94
C SER A 383 -33.66 -8.21 4.25
N THR A 384 -34.23 -9.38 4.56
CA THR A 384 -35.60 -9.70 4.14
C THR A 384 -36.61 -8.94 5.00
N THR A 385 -37.80 -8.68 4.45
CA THR A 385 -38.90 -8.07 5.21
C THR A 385 -39.19 -8.85 6.49
N LYS A 386 -39.20 -10.19 6.43
CA LYS A 386 -39.43 -11.05 7.59
C LYS A 386 -38.38 -10.84 8.68
N SER A 387 -37.08 -10.85 8.34
CA SER A 387 -36.03 -10.70 9.35
C SER A 387 -35.94 -9.27 9.89
N MET A 388 -36.18 -8.27 9.04
CA MET A 388 -36.29 -6.87 9.42
C MET A 388 -37.44 -6.65 10.40
N ASP A 389 -38.65 -7.12 10.08
CA ASP A 389 -39.83 -6.98 10.95
C ASP A 389 -39.62 -7.67 12.28
N ALA A 390 -39.08 -8.88 12.24
CA ALA A 390 -38.88 -9.63 13.45
C ALA A 390 -37.84 -8.92 14.35
N SER A 391 -36.77 -8.34 13.81
CA SER A 391 -35.75 -7.59 14.60
C SER A 391 -36.06 -6.10 14.83
N ARG A 392 -37.25 -5.61 14.46
CA ARG A 392 -37.65 -4.20 14.55
C ARG A 392 -37.46 -3.60 15.95
N PHE A 393 -37.96 -4.30 16.96
CA PHE A 393 -37.94 -3.81 18.34
C PHE A 393 -36.53 -3.49 18.85
N ILE A 394 -35.50 -4.21 18.37
CA ILE A 394 -34.10 -3.96 18.72
C ILE A 394 -33.69 -2.55 18.29
N ARG A 395 -33.99 -2.18 17.04
CA ARG A 395 -33.62 -0.87 16.48
C ARG A 395 -34.36 0.26 17.18
N GLU A 396 -35.67 0.11 17.38
CA GLU A 396 -36.47 1.10 18.10
C GLU A 396 -36.01 1.27 19.56
N GLU A 397 -35.63 0.19 20.24
CA GLU A 397 -35.10 0.24 21.60
C GLU A 397 -33.74 0.91 21.70
N GLU A 398 -32.77 0.53 20.86
CA GLU A 398 -31.44 1.12 20.92
C GLU A 398 -31.48 2.61 20.54
N VAL A 399 -32.29 2.99 19.55
CA VAL A 399 -32.49 4.40 19.17
C VAL A 399 -33.07 5.17 20.35
N ARG A 400 -34.10 4.65 21.03
CA ARG A 400 -34.67 5.28 22.23
C ARG A 400 -33.63 5.48 23.31
N ARG A 401 -32.80 4.46 23.61
CA ARG A 401 -31.73 4.58 24.62
C ARG A 401 -30.72 5.66 24.28
N VAL A 402 -30.36 5.80 23.00
CA VAL A 402 -29.46 6.88 22.57
C VAL A 402 -30.12 8.24 22.69
N VAL A 403 -31.39 8.39 22.31
CA VAL A 403 -32.17 9.62 22.53
C VAL A 403 -32.23 9.96 24.03
N GLU A 404 -32.48 8.98 24.91
CA GLU A 404 -32.47 9.18 26.37
C GLU A 404 -31.09 9.56 26.92
N SER A 405 -30.03 8.97 26.39
CA SER A 405 -28.67 9.31 26.78
C SER A 405 -28.32 10.75 26.35
N ILE A 406 -28.74 11.16 25.15
CA ILE A 406 -28.52 12.51 24.61
C ILE A 406 -29.33 13.54 25.39
N SER A 407 -30.60 13.26 25.75
CA SER A 407 -31.45 14.21 26.47
C SER A 407 -30.96 14.54 27.87
N LYS A 408 -30.22 13.61 28.49
CA LYS A 408 -29.55 13.79 29.79
C LYS A 408 -28.18 14.47 29.68
N SER A 409 -27.69 14.73 28.47
CA SER A 409 -26.36 15.32 28.27
C SER A 409 -26.40 16.84 28.39
N CYS A 410 -25.60 17.38 29.32
CA CYS A 410 -25.40 18.82 29.50
C CYS A 410 -24.20 19.36 28.70
N GLU A 411 -23.45 18.49 28.03
CA GLU A 411 -22.23 18.83 27.29
C GLU A 411 -22.39 18.60 25.79
N PRO A 412 -21.59 19.27 24.94
CA PRO A 412 -21.60 18.99 23.51
C PRO A 412 -21.22 17.55 23.21
N ILE A 413 -22.10 16.84 22.50
CA ILE A 413 -21.91 15.43 22.13
C ILE A 413 -21.12 15.31 20.83
N ASN A 414 -20.29 14.27 20.72
CA ASN A 414 -19.78 13.82 19.42
C ASN A 414 -20.83 12.92 18.77
N LEU A 415 -21.46 13.40 17.70
CA LEU A 415 -22.63 12.74 17.11
C LEU A 415 -22.27 11.37 16.50
N VAL A 416 -21.20 11.29 15.70
CA VAL A 416 -20.85 10.04 15.01
C VAL A 416 -20.45 8.93 15.98
N GLU A 417 -19.81 9.26 17.10
CA GLU A 417 -19.49 8.27 18.14
C GLU A 417 -20.75 7.71 18.81
N ARG A 418 -21.78 8.54 19.04
CA ARG A 418 -23.09 8.09 19.56
C ARG A 418 -23.81 7.19 18.56
N LEU A 419 -23.77 7.55 17.28
CA LEU A 419 -24.37 6.76 16.19
C LEU A 419 -23.63 5.45 15.94
N PHE A 420 -22.30 5.46 16.03
CA PHE A 420 -21.49 4.26 15.91
C PHE A 420 -21.78 3.30 17.05
N ALA A 421 -21.88 3.80 18.28
CA ALA A 421 -22.32 3.02 19.43
C ALA A 421 -23.73 2.44 19.25
N LEU A 422 -24.69 3.25 18.78
CA LEU A 422 -26.06 2.82 18.45
C LEU A 422 -26.04 1.65 17.47
N ASN A 423 -25.42 1.83 16.31
CA ASN A 423 -25.41 0.82 15.25
C ASN A 423 -24.67 -0.44 15.69
N HIS A 424 -23.56 -0.30 16.43
CA HIS A 424 -22.85 -1.44 17.01
C HIS A 424 -23.76 -2.25 17.94
N ASN A 425 -24.48 -1.60 18.85
CA ASN A 425 -25.40 -2.28 19.79
C ASN A 425 -26.56 -2.98 19.06
N VAL A 426 -27.14 -2.33 18.04
CA VAL A 426 -28.19 -2.94 17.19
C VAL A 426 -27.67 -4.23 16.55
N ILE A 427 -26.50 -4.18 15.94
CA ILE A 427 -25.90 -5.34 15.29
C ILE A 427 -25.50 -6.41 16.30
N SER A 428 -25.01 -6.00 17.47
CA SER A 428 -24.68 -6.91 18.58
C SER A 428 -25.89 -7.73 18.99
N ARG A 429 -27.05 -7.10 19.20
CA ARG A 429 -28.30 -7.80 19.55
C ARG A 429 -28.86 -8.66 18.42
N ILE A 430 -28.75 -8.20 17.17
CA ILE A 430 -29.15 -9.03 16.01
C ILE A 430 -28.25 -10.26 15.87
N THR A 431 -26.98 -10.12 16.22
CA THR A 431 -25.96 -11.15 15.99
C THR A 431 -25.86 -12.15 17.14
N PHE A 432 -25.88 -11.67 18.37
CA PHE A 432 -25.64 -12.42 19.61
C PHE A 432 -26.88 -12.47 20.54
N GLY A 433 -27.99 -11.82 20.20
CA GLY A 433 -29.19 -11.81 21.02
C GLY A 433 -29.18 -10.78 22.17
N ASP A 434 -30.24 -10.79 22.98
CA ASP A 434 -30.55 -9.73 23.96
C ASP A 434 -29.90 -9.95 25.35
N SER A 435 -29.57 -11.19 25.69
CA SER A 435 -28.94 -11.61 26.96
C SER A 435 -27.47 -11.19 27.08
N ASP A 436 -26.88 -10.77 25.96
CA ASP A 436 -25.44 -10.84 25.71
C ASP A 436 -24.77 -9.46 25.73
N ARG A 437 -25.12 -8.65 26.73
CA ARG A 437 -24.35 -7.42 27.03
C ARG A 437 -23.09 -7.78 27.80
N PHE A 438 -22.10 -8.26 27.07
CA PHE A 438 -20.79 -8.57 27.61
C PHE A 438 -20.06 -7.31 28.09
N ASP A 439 -19.28 -7.43 29.17
CA ASP A 439 -18.43 -6.36 29.70
C ASP A 439 -17.38 -5.87 28.67
N ASP A 440 -17.05 -6.71 27.68
CA ASP A 440 -16.04 -6.44 26.64
C ASP A 440 -16.59 -5.63 25.44
N GLU A 441 -17.84 -5.14 25.43
CA GLU A 441 -18.45 -4.52 24.24
C GLU A 441 -17.70 -3.27 23.74
N LEU A 442 -17.20 -2.43 24.66
CA LEU A 442 -16.36 -1.28 24.29
C LEU A 442 -15.06 -1.74 23.63
N ARG A 443 -14.44 -2.79 24.18
CA ARG A 443 -13.20 -3.37 23.66
C ARG A 443 -13.42 -3.95 22.26
N PHE A 444 -14.52 -4.68 22.07
CA PHE A 444 -14.91 -5.23 20.77
C PHE A 444 -15.11 -4.13 19.73
N ARG A 445 -15.86 -3.09 20.07
CA ARG A 445 -16.10 -1.95 19.20
C ARG A 445 -14.83 -1.21 18.80
N LEU A 446 -13.88 -1.04 19.74
CA LEU A 446 -12.57 -0.44 19.45
C LEU A 446 -11.73 -1.32 18.51
N ALA A 447 -11.74 -2.64 18.72
CA ALA A 447 -11.03 -3.59 17.87
C ALA A 447 -11.59 -3.63 16.43
N ILE A 448 -12.93 -3.56 16.27
CA ILE A 448 -13.58 -3.45 14.94
C ILE A 448 -13.11 -2.19 14.21
N ARG A 449 -13.06 -1.05 14.91
CA ARG A 449 -12.61 0.23 14.35
C ARG A 449 -11.14 0.19 13.96
N GLU A 450 -10.29 -0.39 14.81
CA GLU A 450 -8.87 -0.59 14.48
C GLU A 450 -8.68 -1.49 13.26
N GLY A 451 -9.39 -2.63 13.20
CA GLY A 451 -9.33 -3.54 12.06
C GLY A 451 -9.73 -2.84 10.74
N THR A 452 -10.79 -2.04 10.79
CA THR A 452 -11.25 -1.22 9.65
C THR A 452 -10.20 -0.20 9.21
N ALA A 453 -9.57 0.51 10.17
CA ALA A 453 -8.52 1.48 9.88
C ALA A 453 -7.25 0.81 9.30
N LEU A 454 -6.87 -0.36 9.82
CA LEU A 454 -5.75 -1.15 9.31
C LEU A 454 -6.03 -1.64 7.88
N ALA A 455 -7.24 -2.11 7.60
CA ALA A 455 -7.64 -2.58 6.28
C ALA A 455 -7.60 -1.49 5.20
N ALA A 456 -7.79 -0.23 5.58
CA ALA A 456 -7.66 0.94 4.70
C ALA A 456 -6.20 1.34 4.41
N GLY A 457 -5.22 0.82 5.16
CA GLY A 457 -3.83 1.23 5.10
C GLY A 457 -3.07 0.76 3.85
N PHE A 458 -1.98 1.46 3.52
CA PHE A 458 -1.11 1.11 2.40
C PHE A 458 -0.34 -0.20 2.65
N GLN A 459 -0.57 -1.23 1.83
CA GLN A 459 0.19 -2.49 1.89
C GLN A 459 1.04 -2.67 0.62
N ILE A 460 2.35 -2.84 0.80
CA ILE A 460 3.26 -3.05 -0.34
C ILE A 460 2.90 -4.30 -1.16
N GLY A 461 2.40 -5.35 -0.50
CA GLY A 461 1.98 -6.60 -1.14
C GLY A 461 0.77 -6.43 -2.08
N ASP A 462 -0.08 -5.43 -1.84
CA ASP A 462 -1.27 -5.17 -2.68
C ASP A 462 -0.93 -4.52 -4.03
N PHE A 463 0.29 -3.97 -4.14
CA PHE A 463 0.82 -3.33 -5.35
C PHE A 463 1.99 -4.10 -5.97
N PHE A 464 2.76 -4.81 -5.14
CA PHE A 464 3.92 -5.62 -5.52
C PHE A 464 3.87 -7.00 -4.84
N PRO A 465 3.06 -7.95 -5.35
CA PRO A 465 2.91 -9.26 -4.72
C PRO A 465 4.23 -10.03 -4.51
N SER A 466 5.18 -9.89 -5.44
CA SER A 466 6.52 -10.49 -5.32
C SER A 466 7.36 -9.92 -4.16
N LEU A 467 7.06 -8.70 -3.74
CA LEU A 467 7.65 -8.04 -2.57
C LEU A 467 6.76 -8.19 -1.33
N GLY A 468 5.76 -9.07 -1.34
CA GLY A 468 4.87 -9.30 -0.21
C GLY A 468 5.60 -9.68 1.08
N PHE A 469 6.78 -10.31 0.98
CA PHE A 469 7.62 -10.62 2.14
C PHE A 469 8.12 -9.36 2.88
N VAL A 470 8.25 -8.22 2.18
CA VAL A 470 8.68 -6.93 2.75
C VAL A 470 7.67 -6.44 3.78
N ALA A 471 6.38 -6.78 3.62
CA ALA A 471 5.33 -6.42 4.57
C ALA A 471 5.61 -6.95 5.99
N LYS A 472 6.36 -8.06 6.13
CA LYS A 472 6.79 -8.61 7.43
C LYS A 472 7.68 -7.66 8.22
N PHE A 473 8.39 -6.73 7.57
CA PHE A 473 9.31 -5.79 8.21
C PHE A 473 8.67 -4.45 8.58
N THR A 474 7.47 -4.14 8.07
CA THR A 474 6.79 -2.85 8.33
C THR A 474 6.05 -2.81 9.67
N GLY A 475 5.86 -3.96 10.32
CA GLY A 475 5.05 -4.10 11.54
C GLY A 475 3.53 -4.03 11.32
N MET A 476 3.05 -3.64 10.13
CA MET A 476 1.60 -3.55 9.85
C MET A 476 0.91 -4.91 9.87
N ASN A 477 1.51 -5.93 9.24
CA ASN A 477 0.98 -7.29 9.29
C ASN A 477 0.89 -7.82 10.74
N ARG A 478 1.86 -7.46 11.59
CA ARG A 478 1.85 -7.82 13.00
C ARG A 478 0.67 -7.16 13.73
N ARG A 479 0.45 -5.85 13.54
CA ARG A 479 -0.73 -5.17 14.12
C ARG A 479 -2.05 -5.75 13.63
N MET A 480 -2.16 -6.09 12.35
CA MET A 480 -3.37 -6.75 11.82
C MET A 480 -3.58 -8.12 12.46
N GLU A 481 -2.52 -8.89 12.65
CA GLU A 481 -2.59 -10.20 13.31
C GLU A 481 -2.95 -10.08 14.79
N GLU A 482 -2.40 -9.09 15.50
CA GLU A 482 -2.76 -8.79 16.89
C GLU A 482 -4.23 -8.39 17.01
N CYS A 483 -4.71 -7.51 16.13
CA CYS A 483 -6.12 -7.13 16.04
C CYS A 483 -7.01 -8.33 15.72
N ARG A 484 -6.60 -9.20 14.80
CA ARG A 484 -7.30 -10.45 14.45
C ARG A 484 -7.40 -11.38 15.67
N VAL A 485 -6.32 -11.54 16.43
CA VAL A 485 -6.30 -12.38 17.64
C VAL A 485 -7.25 -11.82 18.68
N GLU A 486 -7.20 -10.52 18.97
CA GLU A 486 -8.10 -9.87 19.93
C GLU A 486 -9.58 -10.02 19.53
N LEU A 487 -9.89 -9.79 18.25
CA LEU A 487 -11.24 -10.00 17.72
C LEU A 487 -11.67 -11.47 17.83
N SER A 488 -10.77 -12.41 17.52
CA SER A 488 -11.04 -13.84 17.66
C SER A 488 -11.34 -14.21 19.11
N GLU A 489 -10.53 -13.76 20.07
CA GLU A 489 -10.73 -14.05 21.49
C GLU A 489 -12.13 -13.62 21.97
N ILE A 490 -12.57 -12.43 21.57
CA ILE A 490 -13.89 -11.91 21.94
C ILE A 490 -14.98 -12.75 21.27
N MET A 491 -14.88 -12.98 19.96
CA MET A 491 -15.88 -13.77 19.22
C MET A 491 -15.93 -15.23 19.68
N ASP A 492 -14.79 -15.83 20.02
CA ASP A 492 -14.72 -17.20 20.55
C ASP A 492 -15.50 -17.32 21.86
N LYS A 493 -15.35 -16.36 22.79
CA LYS A 493 -16.15 -16.33 24.02
C LYS A 493 -17.66 -16.23 23.72
N LYS A 494 -18.05 -15.35 22.80
CA LYS A 494 -19.46 -15.17 22.43
C LYS A 494 -20.02 -16.43 21.76
N ILE A 495 -19.33 -16.97 20.76
CA ILE A 495 -19.73 -18.21 20.07
C ILE A 495 -19.83 -19.38 21.06
N GLN A 496 -18.86 -19.52 21.96
CA GLN A 496 -18.88 -20.59 22.97
C GLN A 496 -20.08 -20.45 23.91
N HIS A 497 -20.43 -19.23 24.31
CA HIS A 497 -21.64 -18.97 25.09
C HIS A 497 -22.91 -19.49 24.39
N HIS A 498 -23.05 -19.21 23.09
CA HIS A 498 -24.17 -19.69 22.29
C HIS A 498 -24.19 -21.23 22.14
N ILE A 499 -23.03 -21.86 21.96
CA ILE A 499 -22.91 -23.34 21.91
C ILE A 499 -23.38 -23.95 23.24
N ASP A 500 -22.99 -23.38 24.37
CA ASP A 500 -23.36 -23.90 25.69
C ASP A 500 -24.83 -23.63 26.02
N ARG A 501 -25.37 -22.49 25.57
CA ARG A 501 -26.80 -22.16 25.67
C ARG A 501 -27.66 -23.08 24.80
N GLY A 502 -27.23 -23.40 23.58
CA GLY A 502 -27.98 -24.27 22.67
C GLY A 502 -28.19 -25.71 23.18
N LYS A 503 -27.41 -26.12 24.19
CA LYS A 503 -27.60 -27.40 24.91
C LYS A 503 -28.74 -27.36 25.93
N LEU A 504 -29.25 -26.18 26.26
CA LEU A 504 -30.36 -25.96 27.19
C LEU A 504 -31.62 -25.66 26.37
N GLU A 505 -32.77 -26.21 26.76
CA GLU A 505 -34.06 -25.80 26.18
C GLU A 505 -34.34 -24.34 26.59
N THR A 506 -34.14 -23.40 25.67
CA THR A 506 -34.43 -21.98 25.90
C THR A 506 -35.59 -21.52 25.00
N THR A 507 -36.37 -20.56 25.51
CA THR A 507 -37.46 -19.91 24.75
C THR A 507 -37.00 -18.65 24.03
N GLU A 508 -35.70 -18.35 24.06
CA GLU A 508 -35.13 -17.18 23.40
C GLU A 508 -35.15 -17.34 21.88
N ARG A 509 -35.27 -16.20 21.20
CA ARG A 509 -35.34 -16.19 19.75
C ARG A 509 -33.95 -16.43 19.14
N GLU A 510 -33.92 -17.26 18.10
CA GLU A 510 -32.73 -17.53 17.30
C GLU A 510 -32.12 -16.22 16.74
N CYS A 511 -30.83 -15.98 17.01
CA CYS A 511 -30.03 -14.89 16.46
C CYS A 511 -29.10 -15.38 15.35
N LEU A 512 -28.35 -14.47 14.69
CA LEU A 512 -27.51 -14.85 13.54
C LEU A 512 -26.47 -15.93 13.90
N VAL A 513 -25.84 -15.86 15.08
CA VAL A 513 -24.86 -16.88 15.51
C VAL A 513 -25.52 -18.24 15.66
N ASP A 514 -26.73 -18.31 16.24
CA ASP A 514 -27.46 -19.56 16.39
C ASP A 514 -27.78 -20.17 15.01
N VAL A 515 -28.23 -19.36 14.04
CA VAL A 515 -28.48 -19.81 12.66
C VAL A 515 -27.21 -20.38 12.03
N LEU A 516 -26.08 -19.69 12.17
CA LEU A 516 -24.81 -20.12 11.59
C LEU A 516 -24.28 -21.41 12.24
N LEU A 517 -24.42 -21.55 13.56
CA LEU A 517 -24.06 -22.78 14.29
C LEU A 517 -24.95 -23.96 13.86
N ARG A 518 -26.27 -23.75 13.75
CA ARG A 518 -27.20 -24.78 13.26
C ARG A 518 -26.86 -25.21 11.83
N LEU A 519 -26.55 -24.27 10.93
CA LEU A 519 -26.14 -24.57 9.56
C LEU A 519 -24.78 -25.30 9.50
N GLN A 520 -23.87 -25.03 10.42
CA GLN A 520 -22.61 -25.77 10.58
C GLN A 520 -22.86 -27.21 11.04
N GLU A 521 -23.75 -27.43 12.03
CA GLU A 521 -24.06 -28.75 12.59
C GLU A 521 -24.87 -29.64 11.63
N ALA A 522 -25.82 -29.05 10.88
CA ALA A 522 -26.72 -29.80 10.00
C ALA A 522 -26.01 -30.54 8.85
N GLY A 523 -24.73 -30.25 8.57
CA GLY A 523 -23.83 -31.11 7.79
C GLY A 523 -24.42 -31.69 6.50
N GLY A 524 -25.04 -30.86 5.65
CA GLY A 524 -25.67 -31.32 4.42
C GLY A 524 -26.64 -30.34 3.74
N GLU A 525 -27.04 -29.26 4.42
CA GLU A 525 -27.91 -28.21 3.84
C GLU A 525 -27.16 -27.20 2.97
N LEU A 526 -25.84 -27.11 3.12
CA LEU A 526 -24.98 -26.16 2.43
C LEU A 526 -24.17 -26.84 1.31
N GLU A 527 -23.93 -26.11 0.23
CA GLU A 527 -23.08 -26.55 -0.89
C GLU A 527 -21.62 -26.73 -0.42
N GLU A 528 -21.18 -25.88 0.52
CA GLU A 528 -19.86 -25.93 1.16
C GLU A 528 -20.01 -25.84 2.70
N PRO A 529 -19.29 -26.66 3.49
CA PRO A 529 -19.42 -26.66 4.95
C PRO A 529 -18.86 -25.37 5.57
N LEU A 530 -19.45 -24.94 6.70
CA LEU A 530 -18.98 -23.79 7.48
C LEU A 530 -18.05 -24.22 8.60
N THR A 531 -16.89 -23.57 8.72
CA THR A 531 -16.01 -23.68 9.89
C THR A 531 -16.28 -22.55 10.89
N THR A 532 -15.81 -22.69 12.13
CA THR A 532 -15.92 -21.63 13.14
C THR A 532 -15.20 -20.35 12.70
N ASP A 533 -14.09 -20.45 11.98
CA ASP A 533 -13.41 -19.29 11.39
C ASP A 533 -14.26 -18.62 10.31
N ASN A 534 -15.05 -19.38 9.55
CA ASN A 534 -16.03 -18.81 8.62
C ASN A 534 -17.14 -18.06 9.34
N ILE A 535 -17.62 -18.60 10.48
CA ILE A 535 -18.61 -17.91 11.30
C ILE A 535 -18.03 -16.57 11.76
N LYS A 536 -16.84 -16.56 12.36
CA LYS A 536 -16.17 -15.32 12.80
C LYS A 536 -15.99 -14.31 11.67
N SER A 537 -15.57 -14.73 10.48
CA SER A 537 -15.38 -13.82 9.35
C SER A 537 -16.71 -13.23 8.85
N ILE A 538 -17.80 -14.00 8.85
CA ILE A 538 -19.15 -13.50 8.55
C ILE A 538 -19.59 -12.46 9.58
N LEU A 539 -19.41 -12.74 10.88
CA LEU A 539 -19.77 -11.79 11.94
C LEU A 539 -19.00 -10.48 11.79
N MET A 540 -17.69 -10.57 11.55
CA MET A 540 -16.83 -9.40 11.30
C MET A 540 -17.33 -8.52 10.16
N ASP A 541 -17.75 -9.13 9.04
CA ASP A 541 -18.30 -8.40 7.89
C ASP A 541 -19.62 -7.70 8.21
N VAL A 542 -20.48 -8.32 9.02
CA VAL A 542 -21.75 -7.72 9.45
C VAL A 542 -21.49 -6.51 10.35
N PHE A 543 -20.59 -6.63 11.33
CA PHE A 543 -20.23 -5.51 12.22
C PHE A 543 -19.56 -4.36 11.48
N THR A 544 -18.55 -4.64 10.65
CA THR A 544 -17.83 -3.61 9.89
C THR A 544 -18.72 -2.96 8.84
N GLY A 545 -19.55 -3.74 8.15
CA GLY A 545 -20.43 -3.25 7.09
C GLY A 545 -21.59 -2.37 7.58
N ALA A 546 -22.17 -2.66 8.74
CA ALA A 546 -23.39 -2.00 9.21
C ALA A 546 -23.17 -0.87 10.23
N SER A 547 -22.05 -0.88 10.97
CA SER A 547 -21.84 0.06 12.09
C SER A 547 -21.41 1.46 11.62
N GLU A 548 -20.29 1.57 10.89
CA GLU A 548 -19.72 2.88 10.52
C GLU A 548 -20.49 3.55 9.38
N ASN A 549 -20.92 2.79 8.37
CA ASN A 549 -21.56 3.33 7.17
C ASN A 549 -22.84 4.12 7.49
N SER A 550 -23.75 3.53 8.26
CA SER A 550 -25.01 4.18 8.66
C SER A 550 -24.76 5.43 9.50
N SER A 551 -23.76 5.37 10.39
CA SER A 551 -23.35 6.49 11.26
C SER A 551 -22.82 7.67 10.44
N ASN A 552 -21.98 7.40 9.44
CA ASN A 552 -21.41 8.41 8.56
C ASN A 552 -22.48 9.09 7.69
N ILE A 553 -23.48 8.35 7.21
CA ILE A 553 -24.59 8.93 6.42
C ILE A 553 -25.37 9.93 7.26
N VAL A 554 -25.73 9.58 8.50
CA VAL A 554 -26.47 10.48 9.40
C VAL A 554 -25.61 11.70 9.77
N GLU A 555 -24.31 11.52 10.02
CA GLU A 555 -23.39 12.63 10.29
C GLU A 555 -23.33 13.62 9.12
N TRP A 556 -23.17 13.14 7.88
CA TRP A 556 -23.14 14.00 6.69
C TRP A 556 -24.48 14.69 6.43
N ALA A 557 -25.60 13.99 6.62
CA ALA A 557 -26.93 14.57 6.50
C ALA A 557 -27.14 15.71 7.52
N MET A 558 -26.72 15.48 8.77
CA MET A 558 -26.75 16.50 9.82
C MET A 558 -25.84 17.69 9.50
N ALA A 559 -24.64 17.46 8.97
CA ALA A 559 -23.73 18.53 8.58
C ALA A 559 -24.36 19.43 7.50
N GLU A 560 -24.92 18.85 6.44
CA GLU A 560 -25.54 19.60 5.34
C GLU A 560 -26.78 20.37 5.77
N MET A 561 -27.61 19.78 6.64
CA MET A 561 -28.77 20.46 7.22
C MET A 561 -28.38 21.59 8.17
N LEU A 562 -27.31 21.44 8.95
CA LEU A 562 -26.80 22.51 9.82
C LEU A 562 -26.30 23.70 9.00
N LYS A 563 -25.58 23.45 7.89
CA LYS A 563 -25.16 24.50 6.94
C LYS A 563 -26.33 25.18 6.25
N THR A 564 -27.46 24.48 6.10
CA THR A 564 -28.66 24.97 5.42
C THR A 564 -29.89 24.95 6.34
N PRO A 565 -30.07 25.94 7.24
CA PRO A 565 -31.11 25.90 8.28
C PRO A 565 -32.54 25.70 7.77
N ASN A 566 -32.86 26.17 6.57
CA ASN A 566 -34.16 25.94 5.95
C ASN A 566 -34.41 24.44 5.65
N MET A 567 -33.38 23.70 5.26
CA MET A 567 -33.45 22.26 5.03
C MET A 567 -33.70 21.50 6.33
N MET A 568 -32.95 21.84 7.40
CA MET A 568 -33.19 21.30 8.74
C MET A 568 -34.64 21.54 9.17
N LYS A 569 -35.12 22.78 9.02
CA LYS A 569 -36.47 23.16 9.42
C LYS A 569 -37.54 22.38 8.64
N LYS A 570 -37.38 22.20 7.33
CA LYS A 570 -38.30 21.40 6.51
C LYS A 570 -38.37 19.96 6.99
N ALA A 571 -37.22 19.30 7.18
CA ALA A 571 -37.15 17.93 7.65
C ALA A 571 -37.77 17.77 9.05
N GLN A 572 -37.42 18.64 10.00
CA GLN A 572 -38.03 18.62 11.34
C GLN A 572 -39.54 18.87 11.31
N THR A 573 -40.02 19.75 10.42
CA THR A 573 -41.45 20.06 10.30
C THR A 573 -42.22 18.84 9.78
N GLU A 574 -41.75 18.22 8.70
CA GLU A 574 -42.35 16.99 8.16
C GLU A 574 -42.46 15.91 9.24
N ILE A 575 -41.34 15.59 9.90
CA ILE A 575 -41.29 14.54 10.91
C ILE A 575 -42.26 14.82 12.06
N ARG A 576 -42.27 16.06 12.57
CA ARG A 576 -43.15 16.45 13.68
C ARG A 576 -44.62 16.45 13.28
N GLU A 577 -44.96 16.80 12.04
CA GLU A 577 -46.34 16.77 11.53
C GLU A 577 -46.88 15.35 11.33
N VAL A 578 -46.04 14.42 10.86
CA VAL A 578 -46.41 13.00 10.74
C VAL A 578 -46.69 12.42 12.12
N ILE A 579 -45.77 12.59 13.07
CA ILE A 579 -45.91 12.00 14.41
C ILE A 579 -47.03 12.65 15.24
N ARG A 580 -47.29 13.95 15.06
CA ARG A 580 -48.39 14.64 15.76
C ARG A 580 -49.77 14.04 15.46
N LYS A 581 -49.93 13.32 14.34
CA LYS A 581 -51.18 12.63 13.99
C LYS A 581 -51.39 11.34 14.80
N LYS A 582 -50.34 10.80 15.43
CA LYS A 582 -50.41 9.58 16.22
C LYS A 582 -51.03 9.86 17.59
N VAL A 583 -51.84 8.92 18.07
CA VAL A 583 -52.38 8.94 19.45
C VAL A 583 -51.23 8.87 20.47
N ASN A 584 -50.17 8.12 20.12
CA ASN A 584 -48.96 7.98 20.90
C ASN A 584 -47.76 8.55 20.10
N PRO A 585 -47.22 9.72 20.47
CA PRO A 585 -46.27 10.46 19.64
C PRO A 585 -44.82 9.96 19.81
N THR A 586 -44.58 8.71 19.39
CA THR A 586 -43.25 8.06 19.34
C THR A 586 -42.89 7.71 17.89
N ILE A 587 -41.61 7.90 17.55
CA ILE A 587 -41.05 7.55 16.24
C ILE A 587 -40.85 6.03 16.18
N GLU A 588 -41.47 5.37 15.20
CA GLU A 588 -41.39 3.94 14.94
C GLU A 588 -40.98 3.69 13.48
N GLU A 589 -40.49 2.48 13.17
CA GLU A 589 -40.09 2.15 11.80
C GLU A 589 -41.24 2.22 10.79
N THR A 590 -42.46 2.00 11.24
CA THR A 590 -43.67 2.08 10.42
C THR A 590 -43.99 3.50 9.96
N ASP A 591 -43.40 4.52 10.58
CA ASP A 591 -43.61 5.92 10.22
C ASP A 591 -42.69 6.35 9.06
N LEU A 592 -41.56 5.65 8.88
CA LEU A 592 -40.53 6.00 7.88
C LEU A 592 -41.05 6.12 6.44
N PRO A 593 -42.02 5.30 5.96
CA PRO A 593 -42.63 5.48 4.64
C PRO A 593 -43.24 6.86 4.39
N GLU A 594 -43.71 7.58 5.42
CA GLU A 594 -44.34 8.90 5.27
C GLU A 594 -43.33 10.07 5.26
N LEU A 595 -42.07 9.83 5.65
CA LEU A 595 -41.01 10.85 5.79
C LEU A 595 -40.29 11.13 4.46
N ASN A 596 -41.03 11.64 3.49
CA ASN A 596 -40.56 11.80 2.10
C ASN A 596 -39.39 12.77 1.96
N TYR A 597 -39.46 13.95 2.58
CA TYR A 597 -38.41 14.96 2.52
C TYR A 597 -37.15 14.51 3.25
N MET A 598 -37.28 13.89 4.43
CA MET A 598 -36.13 13.27 5.11
C MET A 598 -35.44 12.21 4.21
N LYS A 599 -36.23 11.37 3.53
CA LYS A 599 -35.69 10.39 2.58
C LYS A 599 -34.99 11.04 1.39
N MET A 600 -35.49 12.17 0.89
CA MET A 600 -34.79 12.96 -0.13
C MET A 600 -33.44 13.49 0.38
N VAL A 601 -33.36 13.95 1.64
CA VAL A 601 -32.09 14.37 2.26
C VAL A 601 -31.11 13.20 2.35
N ILE A 602 -31.57 12.01 2.76
CA ILE A 602 -30.73 10.81 2.83
C ILE A 602 -30.26 10.38 1.43
N LYS A 603 -31.15 10.38 0.42
CA LYS A 603 -30.79 10.07 -0.97
C LYS A 603 -29.73 11.05 -1.49
N GLU A 604 -29.89 12.33 -1.22
CA GLU A 604 -28.89 13.34 -1.61
C GLU A 604 -27.58 13.19 -0.85
N THR A 605 -27.63 12.77 0.41
CA THR A 605 -26.44 12.43 1.20
C THR A 605 -25.69 11.25 0.60
N LEU A 606 -26.38 10.18 0.21
CA LEU A 606 -25.75 9.02 -0.45
C LEU A 606 -25.16 9.35 -1.83
N ARG A 607 -25.76 10.30 -2.56
CA ARG A 607 -25.22 10.80 -3.83
C ARG A 607 -23.97 11.65 -3.59
N PHE A 608 -24.08 12.61 -2.68
CA PHE A 608 -23.07 13.66 -2.51
C PHE A 608 -21.91 13.19 -1.63
N HIS A 609 -22.18 12.50 -0.53
CA HIS A 609 -21.19 12.01 0.43
C HIS A 609 -21.22 10.47 0.53
N PRO A 610 -20.91 9.74 -0.56
CA PRO A 610 -20.97 8.30 -0.55
C PRO A 610 -19.95 7.71 0.44
N PRO A 611 -20.37 6.82 1.37
CA PRO A 611 -19.44 6.20 2.32
C PRO A 611 -18.30 5.43 1.65
N VAL A 612 -18.52 4.83 0.47
CA VAL A 612 -17.48 4.09 -0.27
C VAL A 612 -17.33 4.65 -1.69
N PRO A 613 -16.63 5.79 -1.89
CA PRO A 613 -16.65 6.51 -3.17
C PRO A 613 -16.01 5.77 -4.35
N LEU A 614 -15.13 4.80 -4.09
CA LEU A 614 -14.52 3.94 -5.12
C LEU A 614 -15.14 2.53 -5.22
N LEU A 615 -16.20 2.28 -4.44
CA LEU A 615 -16.74 0.96 -4.15
C LEU A 615 -15.63 -0.04 -3.72
N LEU A 616 -16.00 -1.28 -3.42
CA LEU A 616 -14.99 -2.33 -3.19
C LEU A 616 -14.41 -2.81 -4.54
N PRO A 617 -13.09 -3.02 -4.63
CA PRO A 617 -12.42 -3.35 -5.87
C PRO A 617 -12.92 -4.69 -6.43
N ARG A 618 -13.08 -4.76 -7.75
CA ARG A 618 -13.41 -5.98 -8.48
C ARG A 618 -12.19 -6.50 -9.23
N GLU A 619 -12.24 -7.74 -9.69
CA GLU A 619 -11.20 -8.33 -10.52
C GLU A 619 -11.84 -9.11 -11.68
N SER A 620 -11.31 -8.95 -12.90
CA SER A 620 -11.74 -9.74 -14.05
C SER A 620 -11.25 -11.18 -13.92
N MET A 621 -12.14 -12.14 -14.07
CA MET A 621 -11.77 -13.57 -14.14
C MET A 621 -11.27 -13.95 -15.53
N GLU A 622 -11.76 -13.28 -16.57
CA GLU A 622 -11.48 -13.58 -17.97
C GLU A 622 -11.20 -12.32 -18.76
N ARG A 623 -10.65 -12.49 -19.97
CA ARG A 623 -10.48 -11.40 -20.92
C ARG A 623 -11.85 -10.97 -21.47
N CYS A 624 -12.12 -9.68 -21.56
CA CYS A 624 -13.35 -9.17 -22.17
C CYS A 624 -13.15 -7.82 -22.88
N MET A 625 -14.14 -7.41 -23.67
CA MET A 625 -14.18 -6.11 -24.34
C MET A 625 -15.19 -5.19 -23.64
N ILE A 626 -14.79 -3.97 -23.29
CA ILE A 626 -15.63 -2.93 -22.67
C ILE A 626 -15.45 -1.64 -23.45
N ASN A 627 -16.51 -1.11 -24.06
CA ASN A 627 -16.48 0.10 -24.90
C ASN A 627 -15.35 0.11 -25.95
N GLY A 628 -15.11 -1.02 -26.62
CA GLY A 628 -14.04 -1.16 -27.62
C GLY A 628 -12.63 -1.29 -27.03
N TYR A 629 -12.50 -1.29 -25.71
CA TYR A 629 -11.25 -1.57 -25.02
C TYR A 629 -11.14 -3.02 -24.58
N GLU A 630 -9.96 -3.62 -24.71
CA GLU A 630 -9.64 -4.96 -24.24
C GLU A 630 -9.22 -4.92 -22.77
N ILE A 631 -9.92 -5.66 -21.93
CA ILE A 631 -9.64 -5.83 -20.51
C ILE A 631 -9.09 -7.23 -20.29
N PRO A 632 -7.80 -7.40 -19.95
CA PRO A 632 -7.22 -8.70 -19.65
C PRO A 632 -7.81 -9.33 -18.39
N SER A 633 -7.71 -10.67 -18.26
CA SER A 633 -7.96 -11.38 -16.99
C SER A 633 -7.02 -10.87 -15.89
N GLN A 634 -7.42 -11.00 -14.62
CA GLN A 634 -6.72 -10.54 -13.43
C GLN A 634 -6.46 -9.01 -13.43
N THR A 635 -7.33 -8.25 -14.07
CA THR A 635 -7.30 -6.79 -14.02
C THR A 635 -8.19 -6.30 -12.90
N ARG A 636 -7.61 -5.52 -11.97
CA ARG A 636 -8.34 -4.86 -10.90
C ARG A 636 -9.25 -3.79 -11.50
N VAL A 637 -10.47 -3.66 -11.01
CA VAL A 637 -11.42 -2.63 -11.42
C VAL A 637 -11.83 -1.81 -10.20
N LEU A 638 -11.67 -0.49 -10.30
CA LEU A 638 -12.18 0.49 -9.35
C LEU A 638 -13.34 1.24 -10.00
N VAL A 639 -14.48 1.31 -9.33
CA VAL A 639 -15.65 2.05 -9.81
C VAL A 639 -15.76 3.33 -9.02
N ASN A 640 -15.41 4.45 -9.63
CA ASN A 640 -15.47 5.76 -9.00
C ASN A 640 -16.92 6.26 -8.95
N TYR A 641 -17.71 5.73 -8.02
CA TYR A 641 -19.08 6.15 -7.82
C TYR A 641 -19.18 7.65 -7.49
N TRP A 642 -18.20 8.22 -6.77
CA TRP A 642 -18.18 9.66 -6.50
C TRP A 642 -18.19 10.50 -7.79
N ALA A 643 -17.47 10.06 -8.83
CA ALA A 643 -17.49 10.71 -10.14
C ALA A 643 -18.84 10.52 -10.84
N ILE A 644 -19.37 9.29 -10.85
CA ILE A 644 -20.67 8.96 -11.46
C ILE A 644 -21.80 9.79 -10.84
N ALA A 645 -21.81 9.90 -9.51
CA ALA A 645 -22.79 10.66 -8.75
C ALA A 645 -22.69 12.18 -8.95
N ARG A 646 -21.64 12.65 -9.63
CA ARG A 646 -21.37 14.06 -9.97
C ARG A 646 -21.26 14.31 -11.47
N ASP A 647 -21.67 13.36 -12.29
CA ASP A 647 -21.67 13.52 -13.74
C ASP A 647 -22.77 14.53 -14.15
N PRO A 648 -22.42 15.66 -14.77
CA PRO A 648 -23.41 16.66 -15.22
C PRO A 648 -24.35 16.13 -16.30
N VAL A 649 -24.01 15.02 -16.98
CA VAL A 649 -24.92 14.35 -17.92
C VAL A 649 -26.07 13.66 -17.18
N SER A 650 -25.79 13.14 -15.98
CA SER A 650 -26.76 12.39 -15.18
C SER A 650 -27.48 13.24 -14.14
N TRP A 651 -26.83 14.31 -13.66
CA TRP A 651 -27.29 15.11 -12.53
C TRP A 651 -27.22 16.61 -12.84
N LYS A 652 -28.35 17.31 -12.74
CA LYS A 652 -28.40 18.78 -12.82
C LYS A 652 -27.71 19.41 -11.61
N ASP A 653 -26.85 20.40 -11.82
CA ASP A 653 -26.09 21.07 -10.76
C ASP A 653 -25.42 20.07 -9.80
N PRO A 654 -24.55 19.16 -10.32
CA PRO A 654 -24.10 17.97 -9.60
C PRO A 654 -23.28 18.27 -8.34
N ASN A 655 -22.69 19.46 -8.29
CA ASN A 655 -21.84 19.92 -7.19
C ASN A 655 -22.62 20.69 -6.10
N ILE A 656 -23.94 20.82 -6.24
CA ILE A 656 -24.81 21.43 -5.23
C ILE A 656 -25.57 20.31 -4.51
N PHE A 657 -25.49 20.32 -3.18
CA PHE A 657 -26.32 19.48 -2.32
C PHE A 657 -27.75 20.04 -2.32
N ASN A 658 -28.67 19.31 -2.94
CA ASN A 658 -30.06 19.73 -3.15
C ASN A 658 -31.00 18.51 -3.04
N PRO A 659 -31.60 18.24 -1.86
CA PRO A 659 -32.54 17.15 -1.65
C PRO A 659 -33.72 17.16 -2.62
N GLU A 660 -34.24 18.34 -2.94
CA GLU A 660 -35.42 18.53 -3.80
C GLU A 660 -35.24 17.97 -5.21
N ARG A 661 -33.99 17.68 -5.64
CA ARG A 661 -33.76 16.95 -6.89
C ARG A 661 -34.41 15.57 -6.91
N PHE A 662 -34.65 14.99 -5.74
CA PHE A 662 -35.24 13.66 -5.60
C PHE A 662 -36.78 13.68 -5.54
N GLN A 663 -37.41 14.84 -5.65
CA GLN A 663 -38.87 14.96 -5.58
C GLN A 663 -39.57 14.25 -6.75
N ASP A 664 -39.06 14.43 -7.96
CA ASP A 664 -39.58 13.83 -9.20
C ASP A 664 -38.62 12.77 -9.80
N GLU A 665 -37.54 12.44 -9.09
CA GLU A 665 -36.51 11.51 -9.57
C GLU A 665 -36.83 10.06 -9.19
N THR A 666 -36.93 9.19 -10.19
CA THR A 666 -37.30 7.78 -9.99
C THR A 666 -36.10 6.87 -9.71
N LYS A 667 -34.86 7.37 -9.88
CA LYS A 667 -33.64 6.59 -9.64
C LYS A 667 -33.59 6.02 -8.22
N ASP A 668 -33.19 4.76 -8.13
CA ASP A 668 -33.13 3.99 -6.89
C ASP A 668 -31.74 3.37 -6.65
N TYR A 669 -31.35 3.28 -5.38
CA TYR A 669 -30.06 2.80 -4.91
C TYR A 669 -29.94 1.27 -4.89
N ARG A 670 -30.97 0.53 -5.33
CA ARG A 670 -31.01 -0.95 -5.39
C ARG A 670 -30.12 -1.57 -6.48
N GLY A 671 -29.38 -0.76 -7.23
CA GLY A 671 -28.38 -1.24 -8.20
C GLY A 671 -28.92 -1.45 -9.62
N HIS A 672 -30.09 -0.89 -9.94
CA HIS A 672 -30.66 -0.91 -11.30
C HIS A 672 -30.33 0.36 -12.10
N ASP A 673 -30.25 1.50 -11.42
CA ASP A 673 -29.93 2.82 -11.98
C ASP A 673 -28.45 3.13 -11.76
N PHE A 674 -27.64 2.96 -12.80
CA PHE A 674 -26.18 3.03 -12.69
C PHE A 674 -25.63 4.42 -12.42
N GLU A 675 -26.48 5.44 -12.59
CA GLU A 675 -26.25 6.82 -12.23
C GLU A 675 -26.31 7.03 -10.69
N TYR A 676 -26.89 6.07 -9.96
CA TYR A 676 -27.13 6.13 -8.52
C TYR A 676 -26.93 4.76 -7.82
N ILE A 677 -25.67 4.36 -7.62
CA ILE A 677 -25.26 3.05 -7.07
C ILE A 677 -24.41 3.15 -5.78
N PRO A 678 -24.89 3.85 -4.73
CA PRO A 678 -24.11 4.02 -3.49
C PRO A 678 -23.83 2.68 -2.78
N PHE A 679 -24.64 1.66 -3.02
CA PHE A 679 -24.47 0.30 -2.48
C PHE A 679 -23.86 -0.70 -3.49
N GLY A 680 -23.33 -0.19 -4.60
CA GLY A 680 -22.88 -0.97 -5.74
C GLY A 680 -24.06 -1.61 -6.52
N ALA A 681 -23.72 -2.53 -7.43
CA ALA A 681 -24.68 -3.21 -8.30
C ALA A 681 -24.22 -4.64 -8.63
N GLY A 682 -25.09 -5.43 -9.27
CA GLY A 682 -24.80 -6.79 -9.73
C GLY A 682 -24.69 -7.80 -8.59
N ARG A 683 -24.00 -8.93 -8.85
CA ARG A 683 -23.82 -10.00 -7.85
C ARG A 683 -23.19 -9.49 -6.57
N ARG A 684 -22.25 -8.54 -6.62
CA ARG A 684 -21.60 -7.95 -5.43
C ARG A 684 -22.31 -6.72 -4.86
N ALA A 685 -23.57 -6.44 -5.23
CA ALA A 685 -24.38 -5.44 -4.54
C ALA A 685 -24.46 -5.75 -3.04
N CYS A 686 -24.46 -4.70 -2.20
CA CYS A 686 -24.49 -4.83 -0.75
C CYS A 686 -25.64 -5.74 -0.30
N PRO A 687 -25.40 -6.75 0.55
CA PRO A 687 -26.47 -7.59 1.08
C PRO A 687 -27.28 -6.89 2.17
N GLY A 688 -26.72 -5.87 2.84
CA GLY A 688 -27.30 -5.18 4.00
C GLY A 688 -28.04 -3.86 3.69
N ILE A 689 -28.52 -3.66 2.46
CA ILE A 689 -29.15 -2.38 2.05
C ILE A 689 -30.35 -2.04 2.95
N SER A 690 -31.24 -3.00 3.20
CA SER A 690 -32.45 -2.77 4.00
C SER A 690 -32.09 -2.35 5.43
N LEU A 691 -31.18 -3.10 6.07
CA LEU A 691 -30.76 -2.82 7.44
C LEU A 691 -30.06 -1.47 7.58
N GLY A 692 -29.10 -1.16 6.70
CA GLY A 692 -28.37 0.10 6.73
C GLY A 692 -29.28 1.31 6.49
N MET A 693 -30.22 1.21 5.56
CA MET A 693 -31.18 2.28 5.28
C MET A 693 -32.15 2.50 6.45
N THR A 694 -32.73 1.43 7.00
CA THR A 694 -33.62 1.54 8.17
C THR A 694 -32.90 2.12 9.38
N ASN A 695 -31.66 1.70 9.67
CA ASN A 695 -30.86 2.27 10.75
C ASN A 695 -30.61 3.77 10.55
N THR A 696 -30.27 4.17 9.32
CA THR A 696 -30.03 5.58 8.94
C THR A 696 -31.30 6.41 9.08
N GLU A 697 -32.41 5.94 8.54
CA GLU A 697 -33.70 6.64 8.54
C GLU A 697 -34.26 6.78 9.96
N LEU A 698 -34.28 5.70 10.75
CA LEU A 698 -34.84 5.70 12.09
C LEU A 698 -34.04 6.58 13.06
N SER A 699 -32.70 6.49 12.99
CA SER A 699 -31.83 7.31 13.85
C SER A 699 -31.94 8.79 13.49
N LEU A 700 -31.92 9.15 12.20
CA LEU A 700 -32.08 10.53 11.78
C LEU A 700 -33.47 11.09 12.15
N ALA A 701 -34.54 10.33 11.89
CA ALA A 701 -35.91 10.74 12.23
C ALA A 701 -36.04 11.05 13.73
N SER A 702 -35.52 10.15 14.57
CA SER A 702 -35.59 10.27 16.03
C SER A 702 -34.78 11.47 16.54
N LEU A 703 -33.58 11.70 16.00
CA LEU A 703 -32.74 12.85 16.38
C LEU A 703 -33.39 14.18 16.00
N LEU A 704 -34.01 14.27 14.81
CA LEU A 704 -34.67 15.49 14.33
C LEU A 704 -36.01 15.75 15.02
N TYR A 705 -36.73 14.70 15.40
CA TYR A 705 -37.97 14.81 16.14
C TYR A 705 -37.74 15.38 17.54
N HIS A 706 -36.88 14.72 18.34
CA HIS A 706 -36.72 15.01 19.76
C HIS A 706 -35.91 16.28 20.04
N PHE A 707 -34.99 16.67 19.16
CA PHE A 707 -34.04 17.75 19.44
C PHE A 707 -34.04 18.84 18.38
N ASP A 708 -33.78 20.06 18.82
CA ASP A 708 -33.13 21.07 18.00
C ASP A 708 -31.62 21.04 18.24
N TRP A 709 -30.85 21.30 17.19
CA TRP A 709 -29.41 21.11 17.19
C TRP A 709 -28.68 22.42 16.98
N LYS A 710 -27.64 22.65 17.80
CA LYS A 710 -26.69 23.76 17.63
C LYS A 710 -25.28 23.21 17.59
N LEU A 711 -24.38 23.91 16.90
CA LEU A 711 -22.96 23.63 16.96
C LEU A 711 -22.41 23.96 18.35
N ALA A 712 -21.35 23.26 18.76
CA ALA A 712 -20.67 23.50 20.01
C ALA A 712 -19.83 24.78 19.97
N GLY A 713 -19.79 25.53 21.07
CA GLY A 713 -19.00 26.77 21.16
C GLY A 713 -19.53 27.87 20.23
N ASP A 714 -18.62 28.71 19.73
CA ASP A 714 -18.93 29.85 18.85
C ASP A 714 -18.83 29.49 17.34
N GLU A 715 -18.83 28.19 17.01
CA GLU A 715 -18.72 27.74 15.62
C GLU A 715 -19.97 28.12 14.82
N LYS A 716 -19.77 28.80 13.68
CA LYS A 716 -20.87 29.22 12.80
C LYS A 716 -21.13 28.14 11.76
N PRO A 717 -22.40 27.90 11.37
CA PRO A 717 -22.73 26.92 10.33
C PRO A 717 -21.98 27.11 9.01
N GLN A 718 -21.67 28.35 8.63
CA GLN A 718 -20.95 28.64 7.37
C GLN A 718 -19.50 28.16 7.40
N ASP A 719 -18.90 28.14 8.59
CA ASP A 719 -17.49 27.80 8.82
C ASP A 719 -17.28 26.31 9.08
N LEU A 720 -18.36 25.51 9.09
CA LEU A 720 -18.32 24.08 9.33
C LEU A 720 -17.42 23.37 8.30
N ASP A 721 -16.44 22.61 8.80
CA ASP A 721 -15.53 21.83 7.98
C ASP A 721 -16.29 20.72 7.21
N MET A 722 -16.22 20.76 5.88
CA MET A 722 -16.85 19.77 4.98
C MET A 722 -15.80 18.92 4.26
N ASN A 723 -14.58 18.87 4.79
CA ASN A 723 -13.54 17.97 4.28
C ASN A 723 -13.83 16.52 4.67
N GLU A 724 -13.34 15.62 3.82
CA GLU A 724 -13.47 14.18 3.98
C GLU A 724 -12.08 13.56 4.13
N THR A 725 -12.00 12.54 4.98
CA THR A 725 -10.82 11.69 5.09
C THR A 725 -11.11 10.38 4.39
N PHE A 726 -10.25 10.01 3.44
CA PHE A 726 -10.39 8.76 2.70
C PHE A 726 -9.87 7.57 3.52
N GLY A 727 -10.64 6.48 3.51
CA GLY A 727 -10.28 5.17 4.05
C GLY A 727 -11.04 4.06 3.31
N MET A 728 -11.25 2.92 3.96
CA MET A 728 -12.17 1.89 3.44
C MET A 728 -13.60 2.47 3.33
N THR A 729 -13.97 3.30 4.31
CA THR A 729 -15.12 4.21 4.27
C THR A 729 -14.59 5.66 4.30
N CYS A 730 -15.31 6.60 3.68
CA CYS A 730 -15.05 8.02 3.76
C CYS A 730 -15.88 8.64 4.89
N TYR A 731 -15.20 9.36 5.75
CA TYR A 731 -15.79 10.02 6.92
C TYR A 731 -15.45 11.50 6.92
N LYS A 732 -16.22 12.29 7.68
CA LYS A 732 -15.96 13.72 7.84
C LYS A 732 -14.66 13.90 8.63
N THR A 733 -13.76 14.77 8.17
CA THR A 733 -12.44 14.94 8.80
C THR A 733 -12.55 15.42 10.24
N CYS A 734 -13.45 16.38 10.50
CA CYS A 734 -13.80 16.81 11.85
C CYS A 734 -15.22 16.34 12.20
N SER A 735 -15.37 15.51 13.22
CA SER A 735 -16.68 15.03 13.67
C SER A 735 -17.58 16.16 14.19
N LEU A 736 -18.88 16.03 13.99
CA LEU A 736 -19.86 17.01 14.50
C LEU A 736 -19.95 16.99 16.02
N ARG A 737 -19.62 18.13 16.64
CA ARG A 737 -19.87 18.38 18.06
C ARG A 737 -21.12 19.25 18.21
N LEU A 738 -22.18 18.67 18.75
CA LEU A 738 -23.50 19.31 18.79
C LEU A 738 -24.03 19.46 20.22
N VAL A 739 -24.76 20.54 20.45
CA VAL A 739 -25.52 20.78 21.68
C VAL A 739 -26.99 20.48 21.40
N PRO A 740 -27.58 19.42 22.00
CA PRO A 740 -28.99 19.10 21.84
C PRO A 740 -29.87 20.03 22.68
N SER A 741 -30.99 20.47 22.12
CA SER A 741 -32.06 21.17 22.84
C SER A 741 -33.32 20.33 22.77
N LEU A 742 -33.73 19.72 23.89
CA LEU A 742 -34.90 18.84 23.94
C LEU A 742 -36.18 19.62 23.60
N ARG A 743 -36.95 19.12 22.62
CA ARG A 743 -38.24 19.70 22.19
C ARG A 743 -39.43 18.88 22.63
N PHE A 744 -39.37 17.57 22.49
CA PHE A 744 -40.42 16.65 22.91
C PHE A 744 -39.87 15.66 23.92
N PRO A 745 -40.54 15.47 25.07
CA PRO A 745 -40.13 14.51 26.08
C PRO A 745 -40.16 13.09 25.50
N ILE A 746 -39.28 12.25 26.02
CA ILE A 746 -39.24 10.83 25.69
C ILE A 746 -40.36 10.20 26.53
N SER A 747 -41.38 9.62 25.90
CA SER A 747 -42.46 9.02 26.66
C SER A 747 -41.93 7.78 27.37
N ASN A 748 -41.99 7.77 28.69
CA ASN A 748 -41.81 6.55 29.47
C ASN A 748 -43.08 5.72 29.24
N TYR A 749 -42.99 4.62 28.52
CA TYR A 749 -44.02 3.59 28.53
C TYR A 749 -43.74 2.59 29.64
#